data_AF-A0AAF0DYA7-F1
#
_entry.id   AF-A0AAF0DYA7-F1
#
_cell.length_a   1.000
_cell.length_b   1.000
_cell.length_c   1.000
_cell.angle_alpha   90.00
_cell.angle_beta   90.00
_cell.angle_gamma   90.00
#
_symmetry.space_group_name_H-M   'P 1'
#
loop_
_entity.id
_entity.type
_entity.pdbx_description
1 polymer ?
#
loop_
_entity_poly.entity_id
_entity_poly.type
_entity_poly.pdbx_seq_one_letter_code
_entity_poly.pdbx_strand_id
1 'polypeptide(L)'
;MTNRIAALKALYESGIQDSSDASIEQSIATYQGDGTVSLDSDGSLDLQAPEADRPAALLSSSEDIRDTETPSASSTQQKIDQLTAERDDLKIEVDFHRRNMSPEDVGAEVISLRQEKLGYVRRLQKLNELVKGQDQALKTVNKQVKAWESKMQSYDELQDKLRAAEERARAAEAAAEAARTHEPDSTQVEELQAALRTQQLENEALERELTALNEANEHRKDDRDDRDDRDALIEDLRADLQDAEKEIEYLRTNPESAETDAMEQLQRQVDEQHETIASLQDALAAERLIVAEKDGELDRMDQVEQESHAAIAQLEEQLAVRTESEAAALEQAQHLDAENQRLDRELREAHTYHEGLANALKEKLSQSAVQLHESQQAFEALSVDVDELRSERDALLDSLDRNNAKRNELEDLNARLNEKLVQLVKDLKDEETARERADTNWTKRYNTTELQTQRILETKNELIESLERQLSQTRSDKQQLEKEQQKLQRALQSQDNKQLQRSEDQAIERQAVEAERARHEREAKRLAAELARVQEELAQKEDHFNDAEEQVHRLQTETKELASALQSEVRTRLGTQERFEMTQKALDDARTTLSTSRTRRSEPERTPVSRRGDAQQQAQLAERNHLLATVYESLTKALAGADSSAGVVVRGPLTQRKHAGDDGFSTEAKLVHHQLPLFTDHLMQLVRKLSHIQSMFEQRARALERGQSDQLASLRRQQESRLGQLERIERSIKAAAGKQAQWRKRIVDTEAEVSALQRANQALQQQLGRVRDASSTRAAPHGADSPARWSVRLRELEQRVKEADERVKRERLGAREARARDEAKIRHLQTLVERLETPPA
;
A
#
# COMPACT_ATOMS: atom_id res chain seq x y z
N MET A 1 -9.75 15.56 -10.14
CA MET A 1 -10.02 14.93 -8.82
C MET A 1 -11.51 14.77 -8.56
N THR A 2 -12.33 15.78 -8.84
CA THR A 2 -13.81 15.76 -8.86
C THR A 2 -14.46 14.39 -9.11
N ASN A 3 -14.19 13.73 -10.25
CA ASN A 3 -14.84 12.44 -10.58
C ASN A 3 -14.56 11.30 -9.57
N ARG A 4 -13.39 11.32 -8.88
CA ARG A 4 -13.06 10.34 -7.84
C ARG A 4 -13.74 10.68 -6.50
N ILE A 5 -14.00 11.96 -6.24
CA ILE A 5 -14.82 12.41 -5.11
C ILE A 5 -16.29 12.04 -5.38
N ALA A 6 -16.80 12.25 -6.59
CA ALA A 6 -18.15 11.85 -6.99
C ALA A 6 -18.37 10.33 -6.88
N ALA A 7 -17.41 9.51 -7.33
CA ALA A 7 -17.47 8.05 -7.19
C ALA A 7 -17.45 7.60 -5.72
N LEU A 8 -16.65 8.24 -4.86
CA LEU A 8 -16.65 7.95 -3.41
C LEU A 8 -17.93 8.43 -2.71
N LYS A 9 -18.53 9.54 -3.17
CA LYS A 9 -19.80 10.04 -2.65
C LYS A 9 -20.96 9.12 -3.02
N ALA A 10 -21.01 8.66 -4.28
CA ALA A 10 -21.99 7.68 -4.74
C ALA A 10 -21.89 6.35 -3.97
N LEU A 11 -20.67 5.86 -3.68
CA LEU A 11 -20.46 4.66 -2.86
C LEU A 11 -20.83 4.84 -1.39
N TYR A 12 -20.77 6.07 -0.86
CA TYR A 12 -21.22 6.38 0.50
C TYR A 12 -22.75 6.51 0.57
N GLU A 13 -23.36 7.15 -0.44
CA GLU A 13 -24.81 7.32 -0.56
C GLU A 13 -25.50 5.97 -0.81
N SER A 14 -24.95 5.09 -1.65
CA SER A 14 -25.47 3.73 -1.83
C SER A 14 -25.27 2.81 -0.62
N GLY A 15 -24.42 3.18 0.35
CA GLY A 15 -24.12 2.37 1.54
C GLY A 15 -25.10 2.55 2.70
N ILE A 16 -26.06 3.47 2.57
CA ILE A 16 -26.95 3.91 3.67
C ILE A 16 -28.42 3.50 3.44
N GLN A 17 -28.77 3.01 2.25
CA GLN A 17 -30.15 3.01 1.76
C GLN A 17 -30.87 1.64 1.78
N ASP A 18 -30.27 0.61 2.38
CA ASP A 18 -30.76 -0.79 2.43
C ASP A 18 -31.28 -1.23 3.82
N SER A 19 -31.53 -0.31 4.77
CA SER A 19 -31.95 -0.66 6.15
C SER A 19 -33.06 0.19 6.78
N SER A 20 -33.79 0.98 5.99
CA SER A 20 -34.98 1.71 6.43
C SER A 20 -36.10 1.66 5.39
N ASP A 21 -37.34 1.55 5.88
CA ASP A 21 -38.63 1.65 5.16
C ASP A 21 -39.01 0.54 4.16
N ALA A 22 -39.70 -0.46 4.70
CA ALA A 22 -40.65 -1.31 3.97
C ALA A 22 -41.96 -1.48 4.78
N SER A 23 -42.69 -0.36 4.92
CA SER A 23 -44.12 -0.21 5.26
C SER A 23 -44.75 -0.99 6.43
N ILE A 24 -45.27 -0.22 7.39
CA ILE A 24 -46.42 -0.58 8.24
C ILE A 24 -47.70 -0.13 7.50
N GLU A 25 -48.87 -0.61 7.94
CA GLU A 25 -50.24 -0.20 7.51
C GLU A 25 -50.71 -0.78 6.15
N GLN A 26 -52.00 -1.04 5.90
CA GLN A 26 -53.22 -0.81 6.70
C GLN A 26 -54.34 -1.80 6.27
N SER A 27 -55.19 -2.28 7.20
CA SER A 27 -56.57 -2.75 6.92
C SER A 27 -57.34 -3.08 8.21
N ILE A 28 -58.49 -2.43 8.41
CA ILE A 28 -59.43 -2.66 9.53
C ILE A 28 -60.85 -2.85 8.96
N ALA A 29 -61.46 -4.00 9.20
CA ALA A 29 -62.91 -4.27 9.13
C ALA A 29 -63.19 -5.67 9.72
N THR A 30 -63.72 -5.83 10.94
CA THR A 30 -65.15 -5.77 11.35
C THR A 30 -66.10 -6.77 10.64
N TYR A 31 -66.49 -7.85 11.33
CA TYR A 31 -67.86 -8.36 11.60
C TYR A 31 -67.70 -9.69 12.39
N GLN A 32 -68.08 -9.82 13.68
CA GLN A 32 -69.42 -9.89 14.33
C GLN A 32 -70.21 -11.20 14.11
N GLY A 33 -70.59 -11.82 15.23
CA GLY A 33 -71.58 -12.90 15.36
C GLY A 33 -71.03 -14.34 15.41
N ASP A 34 -71.61 -15.29 16.17
CA ASP A 34 -72.56 -15.16 17.31
C ASP A 34 -72.62 -16.49 18.12
N GLY A 35 -72.96 -16.42 19.41
CA GLY A 35 -73.35 -17.55 20.28
C GLY A 35 -72.29 -18.58 20.71
N THR A 36 -72.46 -19.38 21.78
CA THR A 36 -73.43 -19.38 22.91
C THR A 36 -72.99 -20.41 23.98
N VAL A 37 -73.17 -20.12 25.29
CA VAL A 37 -73.36 -21.09 26.43
C VAL A 37 -72.12 -21.99 26.77
N SER A 38 -71.72 -22.34 28.01
CA SER A 38 -72.21 -22.33 29.42
C SER A 38 -70.96 -22.18 30.36
N LEU A 39 -70.92 -21.66 31.62
CA LEU A 39 -71.56 -22.04 32.92
C LEU A 39 -71.49 -23.57 33.22
N ASP A 40 -71.17 -24.13 34.41
CA ASP A 40 -70.80 -23.69 35.78
C ASP A 40 -70.34 -24.98 36.56
N SER A 41 -69.74 -25.05 37.77
CA SER A 41 -69.26 -24.10 38.82
C SER A 41 -68.17 -24.79 39.72
N ASP A 42 -67.90 -24.28 40.94
CA ASP A 42 -67.02 -24.83 41.99
C ASP A 42 -67.41 -26.23 42.57
N GLY A 43 -66.45 -26.86 43.28
CA GLY A 43 -66.67 -27.98 44.24
C GLY A 43 -65.36 -28.76 44.53
N SER A 44 -64.61 -28.57 45.63
CA SER A 44 -64.92 -28.66 47.08
C SER A 44 -64.67 -30.05 47.70
N LEU A 45 -63.50 -30.19 48.34
CA LEU A 45 -63.19 -30.90 49.59
C LEU A 45 -63.66 -32.35 49.88
N ASP A 46 -62.64 -33.18 50.11
CA ASP A 46 -62.44 -34.10 51.27
C ASP A 46 -63.20 -35.45 51.34
N LEU A 47 -62.44 -36.49 51.70
CA LEU A 47 -62.84 -37.61 52.56
C LEU A 47 -61.64 -38.56 52.81
N GLN A 48 -60.90 -38.27 53.88
CA GLN A 48 -60.34 -39.23 54.88
C GLN A 48 -60.07 -40.70 54.47
N ALA A 49 -58.82 -41.14 54.66
CA ALA A 49 -58.51 -42.54 55.01
C ALA A 49 -58.83 -42.80 56.51
N PRO A 50 -59.03 -44.06 56.96
CA PRO A 50 -57.86 -44.83 57.42
C PRO A 50 -57.99 -46.38 57.30
N GLU A 51 -57.01 -47.10 57.87
CA GLU A 51 -57.06 -48.52 58.33
C GLU A 51 -57.17 -49.65 57.27
N ALA A 52 -56.63 -50.86 57.48
CA ALA A 52 -55.54 -51.30 58.39
C ALA A 52 -54.91 -52.64 57.92
N ASP A 53 -53.68 -52.84 58.35
CA ASP A 53 -52.93 -54.09 58.65
C ASP A 53 -53.02 -55.44 57.88
N ARG A 54 -51.88 -56.13 57.99
CA ARG A 54 -51.60 -57.56 57.72
C ARG A 54 -52.37 -58.46 58.73
N PRO A 55 -52.61 -59.78 58.50
CA PRO A 55 -51.59 -60.74 58.06
C PRO A 55 -52.08 -61.93 57.20
N ALA A 56 -51.25 -62.96 57.07
CA ALA A 56 -51.47 -64.15 56.25
C ALA A 56 -52.23 -65.28 56.96
N ALA A 57 -53.02 -66.02 56.18
CA ALA A 57 -53.44 -67.40 56.40
C ALA A 57 -53.41 -68.08 55.01
N LEU A 58 -52.51 -69.05 54.77
CA LEU A 58 -52.65 -70.48 55.09
C LEU A 58 -53.67 -71.23 54.20
N LEU A 59 -53.11 -71.95 53.22
CA LEU A 59 -53.52 -73.28 52.74
C LEU A 59 -55.01 -73.61 52.59
N SER A 60 -55.45 -73.76 51.34
CA SER A 60 -56.07 -75.02 50.89
C SER A 60 -55.97 -75.19 49.38
N SER A 61 -55.80 -76.42 48.88
CA SER A 61 -55.69 -76.76 47.46
C SER A 61 -56.94 -77.47 46.97
N SER A 62 -57.47 -77.05 45.81
CA SER A 62 -58.33 -77.81 44.86
C SER A 62 -58.53 -76.88 43.65
N GLU A 63 -57.81 -77.05 42.55
CA GLU A 63 -58.10 -77.98 41.43
C GLU A 63 -59.06 -77.38 40.37
N ASP A 64 -58.55 -77.33 39.15
CA ASP A 64 -59.24 -77.49 37.85
C ASP A 64 -60.48 -76.62 37.51
N ILE A 65 -60.30 -75.64 36.61
CA ILE A 65 -60.67 -75.77 35.18
C ILE A 65 -60.31 -74.52 34.34
N ARG A 66 -59.43 -74.75 33.35
CA ARG A 66 -59.23 -74.01 32.07
C ARG A 66 -58.94 -72.51 32.08
N ASP A 67 -57.68 -72.21 31.81
CA ASP A 67 -57.16 -70.90 31.43
C ASP A 67 -57.75 -70.38 30.11
N THR A 68 -58.08 -69.08 30.09
CA THR A 68 -58.04 -68.26 28.87
C THR A 68 -56.91 -67.26 29.05
N GLU A 69 -55.75 -67.50 28.43
CA GLU A 69 -54.57 -66.64 28.60
C GLU A 69 -54.86 -65.21 28.14
N THR A 70 -54.87 -64.27 29.10
CA THR A 70 -54.80 -62.84 28.79
C THR A 70 -53.43 -62.54 28.19
N PRO A 71 -53.32 -61.95 26.98
CA PRO A 71 -52.04 -61.76 26.32
C PRO A 71 -51.12 -60.85 27.15
N SER A 72 -49.95 -61.37 27.51
CA SER A 72 -48.93 -60.68 28.31
C SER A 72 -48.59 -59.31 27.73
N ALA A 73 -48.22 -58.36 28.61
CA ALA A 73 -47.72 -57.04 28.20
C ALA A 73 -46.50 -57.12 27.26
N SER A 74 -45.72 -58.22 27.31
CA SER A 74 -44.65 -58.49 26.34
C SER A 74 -45.17 -58.85 24.95
N SER A 75 -46.31 -59.53 24.86
CA SER A 75 -46.97 -59.89 23.60
C SER A 75 -47.63 -58.66 22.96
N THR A 76 -48.27 -57.80 23.76
CA THR A 76 -48.80 -56.52 23.26
C THR A 76 -47.68 -55.58 22.84
N GLN A 77 -46.55 -55.52 23.57
CA GLN A 77 -45.39 -54.73 23.15
C GLN A 77 -44.79 -55.27 21.84
N GLN A 78 -44.56 -56.59 21.72
CA GLN A 78 -44.13 -57.18 20.45
C GLN A 78 -45.10 -56.89 19.31
N LYS A 79 -46.41 -56.82 19.57
CA LYS A 79 -47.40 -56.48 18.55
C LYS A 79 -47.34 -54.99 18.16
N ILE A 80 -47.06 -54.09 19.11
CA ILE A 80 -46.81 -52.67 18.85
C ILE A 80 -45.52 -52.48 18.03
N ASP A 81 -44.45 -53.19 18.37
CA ASP A 81 -43.16 -53.12 17.67
C ASP A 81 -43.29 -53.70 16.24
N GLN A 82 -44.02 -54.81 16.08
CA GLN A 82 -44.36 -55.40 14.79
C GLN A 82 -45.20 -54.44 13.93
N LEU A 83 -46.28 -53.86 14.47
CA LEU A 83 -47.11 -52.87 13.76
C LEU A 83 -46.34 -51.58 13.45
N THR A 84 -45.31 -51.25 14.24
CA THR A 84 -44.41 -50.12 13.99
C THR A 84 -43.47 -50.40 12.81
N ALA A 85 -42.94 -51.62 12.71
CA ALA A 85 -42.18 -52.07 11.54
C ALA A 85 -43.06 -52.13 10.29
N GLU A 86 -44.22 -52.80 10.35
CA GLU A 86 -45.20 -52.89 9.25
C GLU A 86 -45.63 -51.49 8.76
N ARG A 87 -45.84 -50.54 9.67
CA ARG A 87 -46.10 -49.12 9.32
C ARG A 87 -44.93 -48.48 8.57
N ASP A 88 -43.70 -48.69 9.01
CA ASP A 88 -42.53 -48.06 8.42
C ASP A 88 -42.12 -48.70 7.08
N ASP A 89 -42.33 -50.01 6.92
CA ASP A 89 -42.22 -50.71 5.63
C ASP A 89 -43.31 -50.22 4.65
N LEU A 90 -44.57 -50.15 5.07
CA LEU A 90 -45.65 -49.55 4.26
C LEU A 90 -45.38 -48.07 3.94
N LYS A 91 -44.71 -47.34 4.82
CA LYS A 91 -44.31 -45.95 4.56
C LYS A 91 -43.19 -45.87 3.52
N ILE A 92 -42.23 -46.80 3.55
CA ILE A 92 -41.19 -46.93 2.52
C ILE A 92 -41.83 -47.30 1.17
N GLU A 93 -42.80 -48.21 1.15
CA GLU A 93 -43.54 -48.60 -0.06
C GLU A 93 -44.43 -47.46 -0.61
N VAL A 94 -45.08 -46.69 0.27
CA VAL A 94 -45.81 -45.46 -0.12
C VAL A 94 -44.86 -44.37 -0.61
N ASP A 95 -43.69 -44.16 -0.01
CA ASP A 95 -42.69 -43.20 -0.51
C ASP A 95 -42.03 -43.68 -1.81
N PHE A 96 -41.87 -44.99 -2.03
CA PHE A 96 -41.45 -45.59 -3.29
C PHE A 96 -42.47 -45.30 -4.41
N HIS A 97 -43.75 -45.60 -4.19
CA HIS A 97 -44.82 -45.29 -5.13
C HIS A 97 -45.05 -43.78 -5.33
N ARG A 98 -44.78 -42.94 -4.32
CA ARG A 98 -44.83 -41.46 -4.47
C ARG A 98 -43.68 -40.88 -5.28
N ARG A 99 -42.56 -41.60 -5.44
CA ARG A 99 -41.37 -41.14 -6.16
C ARG A 99 -41.24 -41.72 -7.57
N ASN A 100 -42.04 -42.73 -7.94
CA ASN A 100 -41.98 -43.42 -9.25
C ASN A 100 -40.58 -43.94 -9.63
N MET A 101 -39.79 -44.38 -8.64
CA MET A 101 -38.44 -44.91 -8.86
C MET A 101 -38.51 -46.31 -9.49
N SER A 102 -37.70 -46.57 -10.53
CA SER A 102 -37.51 -47.93 -11.05
C SER A 102 -36.81 -48.81 -9.99
N PRO A 103 -37.05 -50.14 -9.94
CA PRO A 103 -36.21 -51.07 -9.19
C PRO A 103 -34.71 -50.95 -9.55
N GLU A 104 -34.39 -50.54 -10.78
CA GLU A 104 -33.02 -50.26 -11.22
C GLU A 104 -32.46 -48.98 -10.58
N ASP A 105 -33.28 -47.92 -10.45
CA ASP A 105 -32.90 -46.67 -9.77
C ASP A 105 -32.66 -46.91 -8.27
N VAL A 106 -33.49 -47.74 -7.62
CA VAL A 106 -33.29 -48.16 -6.23
C VAL A 106 -32.00 -48.98 -6.10
N GLY A 107 -31.69 -49.84 -7.07
CA GLY A 107 -30.41 -50.53 -7.16
C GLY A 107 -29.22 -49.56 -7.23
N ALA A 108 -29.32 -48.53 -8.08
CA ALA A 108 -28.32 -47.47 -8.21
C ALA A 108 -28.18 -46.63 -6.92
N GLU A 109 -29.28 -46.26 -6.27
CA GLU A 109 -29.29 -45.53 -5.01
C GLU A 109 -28.67 -46.34 -3.86
N VAL A 110 -29.01 -47.63 -3.74
CA VAL A 110 -28.38 -48.53 -2.74
C VAL A 110 -26.89 -48.74 -3.01
N ILE A 111 -26.46 -48.81 -4.28
CA ILE A 111 -25.03 -48.85 -4.64
C ILE A 111 -24.35 -47.53 -4.27
N SER A 112 -24.96 -46.38 -4.57
CA SER A 112 -24.46 -45.06 -4.19
C SER A 112 -24.30 -44.93 -2.68
N LEU A 113 -25.35 -45.21 -1.90
CA LEU A 113 -25.33 -45.19 -0.44
C LEU A 113 -24.28 -46.16 0.16
N ARG A 114 -24.05 -47.32 -0.46
CA ARG A 114 -22.95 -48.23 -0.07
C ARG A 114 -21.58 -47.62 -0.37
N GLN A 115 -21.37 -47.02 -1.54
CA GLN A 115 -20.12 -46.33 -1.88
C GLN A 115 -19.86 -45.13 -0.97
N GLU A 116 -20.89 -44.33 -0.67
CA GLU A 116 -20.81 -43.22 0.27
C GLU A 116 -20.46 -43.71 1.67
N LYS A 117 -21.15 -44.74 2.20
CA LYS A 117 -20.85 -45.36 3.50
C LYS A 117 -19.40 -45.84 3.57
N LEU A 118 -18.90 -46.50 2.52
CA LEU A 118 -17.51 -46.97 2.43
C LEU A 118 -16.53 -45.78 2.30
N GLY A 119 -16.96 -44.66 1.72
CA GLY A 119 -16.27 -43.37 1.78
C GLY A 119 -16.27 -42.75 3.18
N TYR A 120 -17.37 -42.82 3.93
CA TYR A 120 -17.45 -42.37 5.32
C TYR A 120 -16.54 -43.19 6.23
N VAL A 121 -16.52 -44.53 6.10
CA VAL A 121 -15.58 -45.41 6.83
C VAL A 121 -14.13 -45.03 6.53
N ARG A 122 -13.74 -44.89 5.25
CA ARG A 122 -12.37 -44.46 4.88
C ARG A 122 -12.00 -43.06 5.39
N ARG A 123 -12.97 -42.14 5.50
CA ARG A 123 -12.77 -40.81 6.09
C ARG A 123 -12.67 -40.84 7.63
N LEU A 124 -13.39 -41.75 8.29
CA LEU A 124 -13.28 -41.99 9.74
C LEU A 124 -11.96 -42.66 10.11
N GLN A 125 -11.46 -43.60 9.30
CA GLN A 125 -10.13 -44.19 9.46
C GLN A 125 -9.03 -43.12 9.42
N LYS A 126 -9.01 -42.27 8.38
CA LYS A 126 -8.07 -41.14 8.27
C LYS A 126 -8.19 -40.12 9.41
N LEU A 127 -9.39 -39.88 9.93
CA LEU A 127 -9.56 -39.03 11.12
C LEU A 127 -9.03 -39.70 12.40
N ASN A 128 -9.19 -41.01 12.55
CA ASN A 128 -8.66 -41.78 13.68
C ASN A 128 -7.11 -41.82 13.66
N GLU A 129 -6.53 -42.00 12.47
CA GLU A 129 -5.08 -41.88 12.22
C GLU A 129 -4.55 -40.49 12.56
N LEU A 130 -5.24 -39.42 12.11
CA LEU A 130 -4.87 -38.04 12.43
C LEU A 130 -4.96 -37.76 13.94
N VAL A 131 -6.03 -38.20 14.61
CA VAL A 131 -6.18 -38.04 16.06
C VAL A 131 -5.08 -38.79 16.80
N LYS A 132 -4.73 -40.02 16.41
CA LYS A 132 -3.59 -40.76 16.98
C LYS A 132 -2.25 -40.03 16.78
N GLY A 133 -2.04 -39.45 15.60
CA GLY A 133 -0.86 -38.62 15.33
C GLY A 133 -0.81 -37.35 16.19
N GLN A 134 -1.95 -36.69 16.41
CA GLN A 134 -2.08 -35.54 17.31
C GLN A 134 -1.83 -35.95 18.77
N ASP A 135 -2.39 -37.07 19.22
CA ASP A 135 -2.17 -37.66 20.54
C ASP A 135 -0.68 -37.97 20.79
N GLN A 136 0.01 -38.51 19.79
CA GLN A 136 1.43 -38.83 19.85
C GLN A 136 2.31 -37.57 19.83
N ALA A 137 1.95 -36.55 19.03
CA ALA A 137 2.61 -35.24 19.06
C ALA A 137 2.42 -34.54 20.42
N LEU A 138 1.21 -34.53 20.98
CA LEU A 138 0.92 -34.00 22.31
C LEU A 138 1.70 -34.72 23.42
N LYS A 139 1.84 -36.06 23.34
CA LYS A 139 2.69 -36.83 24.26
C LYS A 139 4.16 -36.45 24.15
N THR A 140 4.68 -36.18 22.95
CA THR A 140 6.05 -35.68 22.75
C THR A 140 6.24 -34.26 23.31
N VAL A 141 5.31 -33.34 23.02
CA VAL A 141 5.36 -31.96 23.55
C VAL A 141 5.27 -31.96 25.08
N ASN A 142 4.37 -32.76 25.68
CA ASN A 142 4.25 -32.86 27.15
C ASN A 142 5.53 -33.44 27.79
N LYS A 143 6.18 -34.44 27.15
CA LYS A 143 7.51 -34.91 27.58
C LYS A 143 8.57 -33.81 27.51
N GLN A 144 8.59 -33.00 26.44
CA GLN A 144 9.51 -31.88 26.29
C GLN A 144 9.25 -30.79 27.34
N VAL A 145 8.00 -30.42 27.58
CA VAL A 145 7.61 -29.45 28.63
C VAL A 145 8.11 -29.93 29.99
N LYS A 146 7.87 -31.18 30.38
CA LYS A 146 8.37 -31.74 31.65
C LYS A 146 9.90 -31.78 31.75
N ALA A 147 10.60 -32.00 30.63
CA ALA A 147 12.06 -31.91 30.59
C ALA A 147 12.54 -30.45 30.75
N TRP A 148 11.82 -29.47 30.21
CA TRP A 148 12.11 -28.05 30.43
C TRP A 148 11.77 -27.59 31.85
N GLU A 149 10.65 -28.03 32.44
CA GLU A 149 10.29 -27.79 33.84
C GLU A 149 11.38 -28.31 34.80
N SER A 150 11.84 -29.55 34.59
CA SER A 150 12.93 -30.15 35.38
C SER A 150 14.27 -29.44 35.15
N LYS A 151 14.58 -29.00 33.93
CA LYS A 151 15.76 -28.16 33.66
C LYS A 151 15.67 -26.80 34.36
N MET A 152 14.51 -26.16 34.35
CA MET A 152 14.29 -24.89 35.04
C MET A 152 14.52 -25.04 36.54
N GLN A 153 13.93 -26.07 37.17
CA GLN A 153 14.18 -26.40 38.57
C GLN A 153 15.67 -26.62 38.88
N SER A 154 16.40 -27.32 38.00
CA SER A 154 17.85 -27.50 38.17
C SER A 154 18.67 -26.21 37.99
N TYR A 155 18.16 -25.25 37.20
CA TYR A 155 18.77 -23.93 37.02
C TYR A 155 18.48 -23.03 38.24
N ASP A 156 17.25 -23.03 38.75
CA ASP A 156 16.87 -22.33 39.98
C ASP A 156 17.70 -22.85 41.18
N GLU A 157 17.83 -24.17 41.32
CA GLU A 157 18.73 -24.81 42.28
C GLU A 157 20.20 -24.38 42.12
N LEU A 158 20.70 -24.25 40.89
CA LEU A 158 22.07 -23.79 40.62
C LEU A 158 22.23 -22.31 40.97
N GLN A 159 21.21 -21.48 40.72
CA GLN A 159 21.23 -20.07 41.07
C GLN A 159 21.15 -19.85 42.59
N ASP A 160 20.38 -20.68 43.31
CA ASP A 160 20.34 -20.69 44.77
C ASP A 160 21.68 -21.16 45.36
N LYS A 161 22.30 -22.20 44.79
CA LYS A 161 23.66 -22.66 45.17
C LYS A 161 24.72 -21.58 44.91
N LEU A 162 24.60 -20.83 43.81
CA LEU A 162 25.48 -19.70 43.49
C LEU A 162 25.30 -18.54 44.48
N ARG A 163 24.06 -18.11 44.76
CA ARG A 163 23.78 -17.07 45.77
C ARG A 163 24.31 -17.47 47.15
N ALA A 164 24.10 -18.72 47.57
CA ALA A 164 24.64 -19.23 48.82
C ALA A 164 26.18 -19.41 48.81
N ALA A 165 26.83 -19.48 47.64
CA ALA A 165 28.29 -19.45 47.52
C ALA A 165 28.83 -18.02 47.61
N GLU A 166 28.18 -17.05 46.96
CA GLU A 166 28.49 -15.61 47.08
C GLU A 166 28.31 -15.11 48.52
N GLU A 167 27.26 -15.54 49.22
CA GLU A 167 27.03 -15.19 50.64
C GLU A 167 28.12 -15.77 51.54
N ARG A 168 28.57 -17.01 51.29
CA ARG A 168 29.73 -17.59 52.00
C ARG A 168 31.03 -16.88 51.67
N ALA A 169 31.24 -16.46 50.42
CA ALA A 169 32.41 -15.70 50.01
C ALA A 169 32.45 -14.34 50.73
N ARG A 170 31.36 -13.57 50.69
CA ARG A 170 31.24 -12.29 51.41
C ARG A 170 31.39 -12.45 52.93
N ALA A 171 30.87 -13.54 53.50
CA ALA A 171 31.05 -13.84 54.93
C ALA A 171 32.51 -14.18 55.26
N ALA A 172 33.22 -14.90 54.39
CA ALA A 172 34.64 -15.19 54.53
C ALA A 172 35.53 -13.94 54.32
N GLU A 173 35.18 -13.07 53.37
CA GLU A 173 35.83 -11.78 53.16
C GLU A 173 35.64 -10.87 54.39
N ALA A 174 34.41 -10.73 54.90
CA ALA A 174 34.13 -9.96 56.11
C ALA A 174 34.83 -10.54 57.36
N ALA A 175 34.95 -11.87 57.46
CA ALA A 175 35.73 -12.53 58.52
C ALA A 175 37.24 -12.29 58.37
N ALA A 176 37.76 -12.26 57.13
CA ALA A 176 39.16 -11.96 56.84
C ALA A 176 39.50 -10.47 57.05
N GLU A 177 38.57 -9.55 56.78
CA GLU A 177 38.70 -8.14 57.14
C GLU A 177 38.64 -7.94 58.66
N ALA A 178 37.71 -8.61 59.36
CA ALA A 178 37.67 -8.61 60.82
C ALA A 178 38.99 -9.14 61.43
N ALA A 179 39.53 -10.24 60.89
CA ALA A 179 40.82 -10.80 61.29
C ALA A 179 42.01 -9.87 60.97
N ARG A 180 41.93 -9.03 59.93
CA ARG A 180 42.92 -7.97 59.65
C ARG A 180 42.78 -6.74 60.55
N THR A 181 41.63 -6.55 61.21
CA THR A 181 41.42 -5.48 62.20
C THR A 181 41.73 -5.89 63.64
N HIS A 182 42.05 -7.16 63.90
CA HIS A 182 42.81 -7.56 65.08
C HIS A 182 44.31 -7.50 64.74
N GLU A 183 45.08 -6.77 65.54
CA GLU A 183 46.53 -7.00 65.58
C GLU A 183 46.78 -8.42 66.11
N PRO A 184 47.57 -9.26 65.43
CA PRO A 184 47.90 -10.58 65.95
C PRO A 184 48.82 -10.43 67.17
N ASP A 185 48.41 -10.96 68.32
CA ASP A 185 49.23 -10.98 69.52
C ASP A 185 50.62 -11.57 69.22
N SER A 186 51.68 -10.83 69.59
CA SER A 186 53.07 -11.20 69.31
C SER A 186 53.42 -12.62 69.80
N THR A 187 52.76 -13.08 70.86
CA THR A 187 52.91 -14.41 71.43
C THR A 187 52.50 -15.53 70.47
N GLN A 188 51.41 -15.39 69.71
CA GLN A 188 50.96 -16.44 68.79
C GLN A 188 51.93 -16.63 67.62
N VAL A 189 52.57 -15.54 67.17
CA VAL A 189 53.60 -15.59 66.13
C VAL A 189 54.88 -16.25 66.67
N GLU A 190 55.27 -15.99 67.91
CA GLU A 190 56.41 -16.63 68.57
C GLU A 190 56.14 -18.12 68.87
N GLU A 191 54.93 -18.48 69.30
CA GLU A 191 54.50 -19.87 69.54
C GLU A 191 54.48 -20.68 68.23
N LEU A 192 53.96 -20.12 67.13
CA LEU A 192 53.99 -20.79 65.82
C LEU A 192 55.41 -20.90 65.26
N GLN A 193 56.29 -19.92 65.50
CA GLN A 193 57.70 -20.04 65.14
C GLN A 193 58.46 -21.05 66.01
N ALA A 194 58.09 -21.21 67.29
CA ALA A 194 58.63 -22.26 68.16
C ALA A 194 58.16 -23.65 67.69
N ALA A 195 56.87 -23.83 67.41
CA ALA A 195 56.30 -25.08 66.90
C ALA A 195 56.88 -25.49 65.53
N LEU A 196 57.13 -24.51 64.65
CA LEU A 196 57.81 -24.76 63.38
C LEU A 196 59.26 -25.22 63.59
N ARG A 197 59.98 -24.63 64.56
CA ARG A 197 61.35 -25.04 64.91
C ARG A 197 61.41 -26.42 65.55
N THR A 198 60.45 -26.79 66.41
CA THR A 198 60.40 -28.15 66.96
C THR A 198 60.10 -29.17 65.86
N GLN A 199 59.13 -28.89 64.98
CA GLN A 199 58.86 -29.74 63.81
C GLN A 199 60.04 -29.82 62.83
N GLN A 200 60.83 -28.76 62.66
CA GLN A 200 62.07 -28.81 61.88
C GLN A 200 63.12 -29.72 62.54
N LEU A 201 63.33 -29.61 63.85
CA LEU A 201 64.23 -30.48 64.60
C LEU A 201 63.76 -31.95 64.64
N GLU A 202 62.45 -32.19 64.70
CA GLU A 202 61.85 -33.53 64.60
C GLU A 202 62.05 -34.13 63.19
N ASN A 203 61.85 -33.34 62.13
CA ASN A 203 62.14 -33.79 60.76
C ASN A 203 63.65 -34.05 60.55
N GLU A 204 64.54 -33.18 61.03
CA GLU A 204 65.98 -33.46 60.98
C GLU A 204 66.38 -34.68 61.85
N ALA A 205 65.63 -35.01 62.90
CA ALA A 205 65.85 -36.22 63.69
C ALA A 205 65.38 -37.47 62.92
N LEU A 206 64.21 -37.42 62.28
CA LEU A 206 63.70 -38.48 61.42
C LEU A 206 64.57 -38.70 60.18
N GLU A 207 65.14 -37.64 59.59
CA GLU A 207 66.12 -37.76 58.51
C GLU A 207 67.40 -38.46 58.99
N ARG A 208 67.88 -38.16 60.21
CA ARG A 208 69.03 -38.85 60.83
C ARG A 208 68.73 -40.31 61.17
N GLU A 209 67.51 -40.61 61.64
CA GLU A 209 67.06 -42.00 61.85
C GLU A 209 66.93 -42.76 60.52
N LEU A 210 66.47 -42.11 59.45
CA LEU A 210 66.41 -42.71 58.11
C LEU A 210 67.80 -42.96 57.51
N THR A 211 68.78 -42.07 57.72
CA THR A 211 70.17 -42.35 57.33
C THR A 211 70.75 -43.50 58.15
N ALA A 212 70.54 -43.53 59.47
CA ALA A 212 71.00 -44.61 60.33
C ALA A 212 70.33 -45.96 60.01
N LEU A 213 69.05 -45.96 59.59
CA LEU A 213 68.34 -47.15 59.11
C LEU A 213 68.86 -47.64 57.76
N ASN A 214 69.28 -46.73 56.85
CA ASN A 214 69.93 -47.12 55.61
C ASN A 214 71.33 -47.68 55.86
N GLU A 215 72.17 -47.02 56.68
CA GLU A 215 73.48 -47.53 57.09
C GLU A 215 73.37 -48.90 57.79
N ALA A 216 72.37 -49.08 58.67
CA ALA A 216 72.09 -50.37 59.29
C ALA A 216 71.53 -51.42 58.30
N ASN A 217 70.91 -51.02 57.19
CA ASN A 217 70.46 -51.94 56.14
C ASN A 217 71.58 -52.32 55.16
N GLU A 218 72.53 -51.42 54.88
CA GLU A 218 73.76 -51.77 54.16
C GLU A 218 74.63 -52.71 55.01
N HIS A 219 74.85 -52.41 56.31
CA HIS A 219 75.52 -53.35 57.20
C HIS A 219 74.79 -54.69 57.34
N ARG A 220 73.44 -54.73 57.32
CA ARG A 220 72.68 -55.99 57.26
C ARG A 220 72.78 -56.74 55.93
N LYS A 221 73.29 -56.09 54.88
CA LYS A 221 73.62 -56.72 53.61
C LYS A 221 75.05 -57.26 53.65
N ASP A 222 76.02 -56.49 54.15
CA ASP A 222 77.38 -56.98 54.44
C ASP A 222 77.31 -58.24 55.33
N ASP A 223 76.52 -58.20 56.40
CA ASP A 223 76.25 -59.27 57.36
C ASP A 223 75.50 -60.48 56.75
N ARG A 224 75.00 -60.39 55.50
CA ARG A 224 74.45 -61.51 54.72
C ARG A 224 75.46 -62.05 53.72
N ASP A 225 76.13 -61.16 53.01
CA ASP A 225 77.20 -61.52 52.09
C ASP A 225 78.32 -62.29 52.88
N ASP A 226 78.65 -61.86 54.11
CA ASP A 226 79.51 -62.57 55.10
C ASP A 226 78.95 -63.91 55.63
N ARG A 227 77.64 -64.18 55.50
CA ARG A 227 77.02 -65.46 55.88
C ARG A 227 77.03 -66.43 54.72
N ASP A 228 76.70 -65.96 53.52
CA ASP A 228 76.70 -66.76 52.31
C ASP A 228 78.13 -67.26 51.99
N ASP A 229 79.16 -66.42 52.16
CA ASP A 229 80.59 -66.81 52.07
C ASP A 229 80.99 -67.86 53.15
N ARG A 230 80.36 -67.84 54.32
CA ARG A 230 80.64 -68.81 55.41
C ARG A 230 79.90 -70.13 55.22
N ASP A 231 78.69 -70.11 54.68
CA ASP A 231 77.95 -71.33 54.36
C ASP A 231 78.57 -72.05 53.16
N ALA A 232 79.13 -71.32 52.18
CA ALA A 232 79.98 -71.89 51.14
C ALA A 232 81.23 -72.60 51.71
N LEU A 233 81.94 -71.97 52.65
CA LEU A 233 83.09 -72.59 53.34
C LEU A 233 82.68 -73.83 54.18
N ILE A 234 81.47 -73.86 54.71
CA ILE A 234 80.91 -75.03 55.41
C ILE A 234 80.57 -76.16 54.42
N GLU A 235 80.19 -75.85 53.18
CA GLU A 235 79.95 -76.84 52.13
C GLU A 235 81.25 -77.45 51.62
N ASP A 236 82.30 -76.65 51.41
CA ASP A 236 83.67 -77.14 51.10
C ASP A 236 84.20 -78.07 52.21
N LEU A 237 84.12 -77.66 53.48
CA LEU A 237 84.58 -78.47 54.61
C LEU A 237 83.78 -79.77 54.82
N ARG A 238 82.57 -79.87 54.26
CA ARG A 238 81.79 -81.13 54.24
C ARG A 238 82.26 -82.08 53.13
N ALA A 239 82.79 -81.57 52.03
CA ALA A 239 83.42 -82.40 51.00
C ALA A 239 84.72 -83.04 51.52
N ASP A 240 85.59 -82.24 52.18
CA ASP A 240 86.83 -82.73 52.79
C ASP A 240 86.59 -83.85 53.82
N LEU A 241 85.55 -83.72 54.66
CA LEU A 241 85.16 -84.76 55.62
C LEU A 241 84.69 -86.05 54.92
N GLN A 242 83.90 -85.94 53.85
CA GLN A 242 83.48 -87.11 53.08
C GLN A 242 84.65 -87.83 52.39
N ASP A 243 85.76 -87.17 52.07
CA ASP A 243 86.94 -87.83 51.52
C ASP A 243 87.83 -88.43 52.63
N ALA A 244 87.91 -87.82 53.81
CA ALA A 244 88.60 -88.40 54.97
C ALA A 244 87.93 -89.69 55.49
N GLU A 245 86.60 -89.77 55.48
CA GLU A 245 85.86 -90.98 55.89
C GLU A 245 86.15 -92.19 54.98
N LYS A 246 86.38 -91.96 53.68
CA LYS A 246 86.71 -93.02 52.70
C LYS A 246 88.10 -93.65 52.92
N GLU A 247 89.03 -92.96 53.59
CA GLU A 247 90.38 -93.47 53.84
C GLU A 247 90.46 -94.31 55.15
N ILE A 248 89.50 -94.14 56.07
CA ILE A 248 89.45 -94.88 57.35
C ILE A 248 88.90 -96.31 57.19
N GLU A 249 88.04 -96.56 56.19
CA GLU A 249 87.42 -97.88 55.96
C GLU A 249 88.42 -98.94 55.44
N TYR A 250 89.57 -98.54 54.89
CA TYR A 250 90.50 -99.45 54.19
C TYR A 250 91.47 -100.24 55.10
N LEU A 251 91.49 -100.00 56.43
CA LEU A 251 92.59 -100.46 57.32
C LEU A 251 92.16 -101.28 58.56
N ARG A 252 91.17 -102.18 58.46
CA ARG A 252 90.78 -103.08 59.58
C ARG A 252 90.42 -104.54 59.19
N THR A 253 91.41 -105.42 58.97
CA THR A 253 91.20 -106.90 59.00
C THR A 253 92.44 -107.73 59.44
N ASN A 254 92.21 -108.67 60.36
CA ASN A 254 92.91 -109.94 60.70
C ASN A 254 94.36 -110.04 61.28
N PRO A 255 94.53 -110.80 62.40
CA PRO A 255 95.78 -111.45 62.86
C PRO A 255 95.67 -112.95 63.29
N GLU A 256 96.80 -113.64 63.55
CA GLU A 256 96.99 -115.07 63.98
C GLU A 256 98.44 -115.30 64.53
N SER A 257 98.97 -116.42 65.10
CA SER A 257 98.53 -117.74 65.69
C SER A 257 99.69 -118.37 66.54
N ALA A 258 99.54 -119.54 67.22
CA ALA A 258 100.52 -120.08 68.21
C ALA A 258 100.54 -121.63 68.48
N GLU A 259 101.56 -122.10 69.26
CA GLU A 259 101.64 -123.32 70.15
C GLU A 259 102.21 -124.73 69.72
N THR A 260 102.35 -125.62 70.74
CA THR A 260 102.80 -127.07 70.83
C THR A 260 104.33 -127.35 70.93
N ASP A 261 104.88 -128.50 71.41
CA ASP A 261 104.43 -129.88 71.76
C ASP A 261 105.52 -130.60 72.65
N ALA A 262 105.40 -131.75 73.36
CA ALA A 262 104.39 -132.27 74.31
C ALA A 262 104.89 -133.50 75.17
N MET A 263 104.36 -133.64 76.41
CA MET A 263 103.90 -134.89 77.08
C MET A 263 104.75 -136.18 77.29
N GLU A 264 106.03 -136.14 77.71
CA GLU A 264 106.78 -137.37 78.08
C GLU A 264 107.04 -137.53 79.61
N GLN A 265 106.50 -138.51 80.36
CA GLN A 265 105.48 -139.55 80.05
C GLN A 265 104.82 -140.13 81.32
N LEU A 266 103.65 -140.75 81.14
CA LEU A 266 103.09 -142.00 81.72
C LEU A 266 103.21 -142.40 83.21
N GLN A 267 104.25 -142.01 83.96
CA GLN A 267 104.17 -142.06 85.44
C GLN A 267 103.43 -140.82 85.95
N ARG A 268 103.58 -139.69 85.25
CA ARG A 268 102.70 -138.54 85.43
C ARG A 268 101.24 -138.90 85.19
N GLN A 269 100.88 -139.82 84.28
CA GLN A 269 99.49 -140.11 83.90
C GLN A 269 98.49 -140.35 85.04
N VAL A 270 98.91 -140.90 86.18
CA VAL A 270 98.00 -141.18 87.31
C VAL A 270 97.78 -139.93 88.18
N ASP A 271 98.79 -139.07 88.30
CA ASP A 271 98.68 -137.77 88.95
C ASP A 271 98.02 -136.76 87.98
N GLU A 272 98.40 -136.76 86.70
CA GLU A 272 97.73 -136.08 85.58
C GLU A 272 96.26 -136.46 85.47
N GLN A 273 95.81 -137.68 85.77
CA GLN A 273 94.37 -137.98 85.79
C GLN A 273 93.63 -137.31 86.97
N HIS A 274 94.31 -137.01 88.08
CA HIS A 274 93.72 -136.22 89.16
C HIS A 274 93.89 -134.71 88.93
N GLU A 275 95.03 -134.25 88.41
CA GLU A 275 95.26 -132.87 87.99
C GLU A 275 94.41 -132.46 86.79
N THR A 276 94.06 -133.38 85.88
CA THR A 276 93.09 -133.12 84.80
C THR A 276 91.65 -133.20 85.27
N ILE A 277 91.29 -134.04 86.25
CA ILE A 277 89.96 -133.94 86.88
C ILE A 277 89.84 -132.62 87.66
N ALA A 278 90.90 -132.16 88.34
CA ALA A 278 90.95 -130.86 88.99
C ALA A 278 90.90 -129.72 87.96
N SER A 279 91.75 -129.72 86.93
CA SER A 279 91.78 -128.66 85.92
C SER A 279 90.57 -128.67 85.00
N LEU A 280 89.87 -129.79 84.80
CA LEU A 280 88.55 -129.83 84.18
C LEU A 280 87.44 -129.33 85.12
N GLN A 281 87.60 -129.44 86.44
CA GLN A 281 86.69 -128.80 87.40
C GLN A 281 86.93 -127.28 87.48
N ASP A 282 88.19 -126.84 87.47
CA ASP A 282 88.58 -125.42 87.41
C ASP A 282 88.23 -124.80 86.05
N ALA A 283 88.42 -125.52 84.94
CA ALA A 283 87.96 -125.10 83.62
C ALA A 283 86.42 -125.08 83.54
N LEU A 284 85.71 -126.04 84.12
CA LEU A 284 84.25 -126.00 84.21
C LEU A 284 83.76 -124.86 85.13
N ALA A 285 84.55 -124.46 86.13
CA ALA A 285 84.28 -123.28 86.95
C ALA A 285 84.56 -121.97 86.17
N ALA A 286 85.62 -121.93 85.36
CA ALA A 286 85.94 -120.82 84.48
C ALA A 286 84.89 -120.66 83.36
N GLU A 287 84.48 -121.74 82.69
CA GLU A 287 83.38 -121.75 81.72
C GLU A 287 82.06 -121.30 82.36
N ARG A 288 81.79 -121.68 83.61
CA ARG A 288 80.62 -121.16 84.35
C ARG A 288 80.75 -119.68 84.71
N LEU A 289 81.96 -119.18 84.96
CA LEU A 289 82.22 -117.76 85.17
C LEU A 289 82.02 -116.99 83.86
N ILE A 290 82.56 -117.49 82.74
CA ILE A 290 82.38 -116.93 81.40
C ILE A 290 80.91 -116.94 81.00
N VAL A 291 80.17 -118.03 81.25
CA VAL A 291 78.71 -118.07 81.02
C VAL A 291 78.00 -117.05 81.91
N ALA A 292 78.32 -116.91 83.19
CA ALA A 292 77.72 -115.88 84.05
C ALA A 292 78.09 -114.44 83.62
N GLU A 293 79.29 -114.22 83.07
CA GLU A 293 79.69 -112.94 82.46
C GLU A 293 78.94 -112.67 81.16
N LYS A 294 78.67 -113.71 80.34
CA LYS A 294 77.93 -113.62 79.08
C LYS A 294 76.42 -113.48 79.29
N ASP A 295 75.84 -114.21 80.24
CA ASP A 295 74.46 -114.01 80.71
C ASP A 295 74.31 -112.59 81.27
N GLY A 296 75.27 -112.15 82.10
CA GLY A 296 75.29 -110.77 82.61
C GLY A 296 75.59 -109.70 81.57
N GLU A 297 76.17 -110.03 80.41
CA GLU A 297 76.29 -109.15 79.24
C GLU A 297 75.00 -109.15 78.40
N LEU A 298 74.32 -110.30 78.27
CA LEU A 298 73.01 -110.43 77.64
C LEU A 298 71.95 -109.62 78.40
N ASP A 299 71.88 -109.73 79.73
CA ASP A 299 71.00 -108.88 80.58
C ASP A 299 71.22 -107.38 80.33
N ARG A 300 72.47 -106.96 80.06
CA ARG A 300 72.83 -105.58 79.71
C ARG A 300 72.44 -105.22 78.28
N MET A 301 72.57 -106.15 77.33
CA MET A 301 72.12 -105.96 75.94
C MET A 301 70.59 -105.88 75.87
N ASP A 302 69.86 -106.77 76.54
CA ASP A 302 68.40 -106.76 76.66
C ASP A 302 67.88 -105.47 77.30
N GLN A 303 68.58 -104.91 78.30
CA GLN A 303 68.27 -103.58 78.83
C GLN A 303 68.47 -102.47 77.80
N VAL A 304 69.59 -102.46 77.08
CA VAL A 304 69.86 -101.46 76.02
C VAL A 304 68.87 -101.61 74.86
N GLU A 305 68.46 -102.82 74.50
CA GLU A 305 67.44 -103.10 73.48
C GLU A 305 66.08 -102.55 73.93
N GLN A 306 65.66 -102.82 75.18
CA GLN A 306 64.42 -102.27 75.76
C GLN A 306 64.45 -100.74 75.86
N GLU A 307 65.55 -100.14 76.29
CA GLU A 307 65.73 -98.68 76.31
C GLU A 307 65.69 -98.08 74.90
N SER A 308 66.30 -98.75 73.91
CA SER A 308 66.25 -98.31 72.51
C SER A 308 64.84 -98.41 71.93
N HIS A 309 64.08 -99.47 72.22
CA HIS A 309 62.69 -99.60 71.79
C HIS A 309 61.76 -98.58 72.46
N ALA A 310 61.99 -98.27 73.74
CA ALA A 310 61.28 -97.19 74.42
C ALA A 310 61.57 -95.82 73.80
N ALA A 311 62.83 -95.55 73.42
CA ALA A 311 63.22 -94.32 72.72
C ALA A 311 62.62 -94.25 71.30
N ILE A 312 62.62 -95.36 70.55
CA ILE A 312 61.99 -95.46 69.23
C ILE A 312 60.49 -95.15 69.33
N ALA A 313 59.77 -95.78 70.25
CA ALA A 313 58.33 -95.54 70.45
C ALA A 313 58.02 -94.07 70.81
N GLN A 314 58.86 -93.42 71.64
CA GLN A 314 58.73 -91.99 71.94
C GLN A 314 59.02 -91.08 70.75
N LEU A 315 59.93 -91.48 69.85
CA LEU A 315 60.20 -90.76 68.61
C LEU A 315 59.07 -90.95 67.59
N GLU A 316 58.49 -92.16 67.50
CA GLU A 316 57.32 -92.43 66.67
C GLU A 316 56.08 -91.62 67.14
N GLU A 317 55.84 -91.53 68.45
CA GLU A 317 54.78 -90.69 69.02
C GLU A 317 55.02 -89.20 68.73
N GLN A 318 56.25 -88.70 68.89
CA GLN A 318 56.61 -87.32 68.56
C GLN A 318 56.50 -87.02 67.05
N LEU A 319 56.83 -87.98 66.19
CA LEU A 319 56.64 -87.86 64.75
C LEU A 319 55.16 -87.84 64.38
N ALA A 320 54.33 -88.69 64.97
CA ALA A 320 52.88 -88.68 64.76
C ALA A 320 52.27 -87.31 65.12
N VAL A 321 52.53 -86.82 66.34
CA VAL A 321 52.07 -85.49 66.81
C VAL A 321 52.57 -84.36 65.90
N ARG A 322 53.82 -84.44 65.40
CA ARG A 322 54.31 -83.48 64.40
C ARG A 322 53.53 -83.56 63.09
N THR A 323 53.33 -84.74 62.52
CA THR A 323 52.58 -84.88 61.25
C THR A 323 51.13 -84.41 61.35
N GLU A 324 50.47 -84.62 62.49
CA GLU A 324 49.13 -84.05 62.76
C GLU A 324 49.18 -82.52 62.83
N SER A 325 50.19 -81.93 63.50
CA SER A 325 50.35 -80.48 63.59
C SER A 325 50.71 -79.83 62.24
N GLU A 326 51.52 -80.51 61.41
CA GLU A 326 51.90 -80.08 60.07
C GLU A 326 50.70 -80.17 59.10
N ALA A 327 49.88 -81.22 59.20
CA ALA A 327 48.63 -81.33 58.46
C ALA A 327 47.64 -80.22 58.84
N ALA A 328 47.45 -79.95 60.14
CA ALA A 328 46.59 -78.86 60.61
C ALA A 328 47.10 -77.47 60.18
N ALA A 329 48.41 -77.26 60.13
CA ALA A 329 49.01 -76.03 59.60
C ALA A 329 48.81 -75.92 58.07
N LEU A 330 48.90 -77.04 57.34
CA LEU A 330 48.64 -77.09 55.89
C LEU A 330 47.18 -76.77 55.56
N GLU A 331 46.22 -77.29 56.32
CA GLU A 331 44.79 -76.96 56.16
C GLU A 331 44.51 -75.47 56.44
N GLN A 332 45.15 -74.90 57.47
CA GLN A 332 45.04 -73.46 57.76
C GLN A 332 45.65 -72.60 56.65
N ALA A 333 46.81 -72.99 56.10
CA ALA A 333 47.42 -72.31 54.96
C ALA A 333 46.51 -72.37 53.71
N GLN A 334 45.92 -73.54 53.41
CA GLN A 334 44.98 -73.70 52.30
C GLN A 334 43.70 -72.87 52.48
N HIS A 335 43.18 -72.75 53.72
CA HIS A 335 42.06 -71.86 54.01
C HIS A 335 42.42 -70.38 53.76
N LEU A 336 43.57 -69.93 54.27
CA LEU A 336 44.05 -68.57 54.07
C LEU A 336 44.33 -68.27 52.59
N ASP A 337 44.86 -69.21 51.81
CA ASP A 337 45.02 -69.06 50.37
C ASP A 337 43.67 -68.98 49.63
N ALA A 338 42.67 -69.79 50.03
CA ALA A 338 41.33 -69.73 49.45
C ALA A 338 40.61 -68.39 49.79
N GLU A 339 40.83 -67.86 50.99
CA GLU A 339 40.33 -66.56 51.43
C GLU A 339 41.04 -65.40 50.73
N ASN A 340 42.38 -65.43 50.64
CA ASN A 340 43.17 -64.50 49.85
C ASN A 340 42.68 -64.50 48.39
N GLN A 341 42.61 -65.65 47.73
CA GLN A 341 42.08 -65.78 46.36
C GLN A 341 40.64 -65.26 46.20
N ARG A 342 39.84 -65.22 47.27
CA ARG A 342 38.50 -64.64 47.26
C ARG A 342 38.55 -63.11 47.35
N LEU A 343 39.27 -62.57 48.33
CA LEU A 343 39.48 -61.12 48.48
C LEU A 343 40.11 -60.53 47.20
N ASP A 344 41.04 -61.26 46.59
CA ASP A 344 41.73 -60.94 45.35
C ASP A 344 40.80 -60.98 44.12
N ARG A 345 39.66 -61.69 44.18
CA ARG A 345 38.58 -61.61 43.17
C ARG A 345 37.65 -60.43 43.43
N GLU A 346 37.18 -60.26 44.66
CA GLU A 346 36.33 -59.14 45.08
C GLU A 346 37.02 -57.78 44.82
N LEU A 347 38.34 -57.71 45.02
CA LEU A 347 39.17 -56.54 44.70
C LEU A 347 39.21 -56.25 43.20
N ARG A 348 39.41 -57.27 42.34
CA ARG A 348 39.43 -57.12 40.88
C ARG A 348 38.06 -56.71 40.34
N GLU A 349 36.98 -57.31 40.84
CA GLU A 349 35.61 -56.95 40.50
C GLU A 349 35.34 -55.47 40.86
N ALA A 350 35.71 -55.02 42.07
CA ALA A 350 35.61 -53.62 42.47
C ALA A 350 36.43 -52.68 41.57
N HIS A 351 37.66 -53.05 41.18
CA HIS A 351 38.47 -52.25 40.25
C HIS A 351 37.79 -52.10 38.88
N THR A 352 37.32 -53.20 38.27
CA THR A 352 36.62 -53.13 36.97
C THR A 352 35.33 -52.31 37.04
N TYR A 353 34.61 -52.36 38.15
CA TYR A 353 33.43 -51.51 38.39
C TYR A 353 33.81 -50.02 38.50
N HIS A 354 34.86 -49.69 39.24
CA HIS A 354 35.34 -48.32 39.37
C HIS A 354 35.91 -47.76 38.07
N GLU A 355 36.62 -48.56 37.27
CA GLU A 355 37.06 -48.18 35.92
C GLU A 355 35.88 -47.95 34.98
N GLY A 356 34.87 -48.83 34.99
CA GLY A 356 33.64 -48.68 34.23
C GLY A 356 32.89 -47.39 34.59
N LEU A 357 32.76 -47.09 35.88
CA LEU A 357 32.15 -45.86 36.38
C LEU A 357 32.97 -44.62 35.99
N ALA A 358 34.29 -44.66 36.13
CA ALA A 358 35.18 -43.57 35.73
C ALA A 358 35.11 -43.29 34.23
N ASN A 359 35.03 -44.32 33.39
CA ASN A 359 34.89 -44.17 31.95
C ASN A 359 33.50 -43.64 31.56
N ALA A 360 32.43 -44.10 32.20
CA ALA A 360 31.08 -43.53 32.01
C ALA A 360 30.97 -42.06 32.46
N LEU A 361 31.74 -41.65 33.48
CA LEU A 361 31.83 -40.25 33.90
C LEU A 361 32.66 -39.41 32.92
N LYS A 362 33.78 -39.92 32.38
CA LYS A 362 34.55 -39.27 31.30
C LYS A 362 33.71 -39.08 30.04
N GLU A 363 32.89 -40.08 29.67
CA GLU A 363 32.00 -39.99 28.51
C GLU A 363 30.90 -38.94 28.72
N LYS A 364 30.26 -38.89 29.91
CA LYS A 364 29.30 -37.82 30.24
C LYS A 364 29.96 -36.44 30.23
N LEU A 365 31.20 -36.34 30.69
CA LEU A 365 31.97 -35.09 30.66
C LEU A 365 32.26 -34.64 29.22
N SER A 366 32.68 -35.55 28.33
CA SER A 366 32.94 -35.21 26.93
C SER A 366 31.65 -34.88 26.17
N GLN A 367 30.56 -35.63 26.38
CA GLN A 367 29.23 -35.29 25.86
C GLN A 367 28.76 -33.90 26.33
N SER A 368 28.97 -33.56 27.61
CA SER A 368 28.63 -32.24 28.14
C SER A 368 29.53 -31.14 27.60
N ALA A 369 30.80 -31.40 27.32
CA ALA A 369 31.73 -30.45 26.72
C ALA A 369 31.37 -30.17 25.25
N VAL A 370 30.97 -31.20 24.48
CA VAL A 370 30.46 -31.03 23.12
C VAL A 370 29.17 -30.20 23.12
N GLN A 371 28.20 -30.53 23.97
CA GLN A 371 26.95 -29.76 24.09
C GLN A 371 27.19 -28.30 24.51
N LEU A 372 28.16 -28.04 25.39
CA LEU A 372 28.57 -26.69 25.74
C LEU A 372 29.14 -25.96 24.52
N HIS A 373 30.04 -26.59 23.77
CA HIS A 373 30.65 -26.00 22.58
C HIS A 373 29.63 -25.75 21.45
N GLU A 374 28.71 -26.68 21.19
CA GLU A 374 27.57 -26.50 20.28
C GLU A 374 26.71 -25.30 20.70
N SER A 375 26.44 -25.15 22.01
CA SER A 375 25.66 -24.01 22.52
C SER A 375 26.41 -22.67 22.42
N GLN A 376 27.75 -22.68 22.53
CA GLN A 376 28.59 -21.51 22.31
C GLN A 376 28.59 -21.09 20.85
N GLN A 377 28.81 -22.01 19.90
CA GLN A 377 28.73 -21.73 18.47
C GLN A 377 27.34 -21.20 18.06
N ALA A 378 26.27 -21.77 18.62
CA ALA A 378 24.91 -21.30 18.38
C ALA A 378 24.67 -19.89 18.94
N PHE A 379 25.27 -19.55 20.10
CA PHE A 379 25.21 -18.20 20.67
C PHE A 379 26.02 -17.18 19.86
N GLU A 380 27.22 -17.54 19.40
CA GLU A 380 28.05 -16.70 18.53
C GLU A 380 27.34 -16.39 17.20
N ALA A 381 26.75 -17.41 16.55
CA ALA A 381 25.94 -17.22 15.34
C ALA A 381 24.74 -16.28 15.60
N LEU A 382 24.00 -16.50 16.69
CA LEU A 382 22.86 -15.64 17.05
C LEU A 382 23.29 -14.19 17.40
N SER A 383 24.52 -14.00 17.89
CA SER A 383 25.07 -12.66 18.11
C SER A 383 25.36 -11.94 16.79
N VAL A 384 25.87 -12.66 15.77
CA VAL A 384 26.06 -12.10 14.42
C VAL A 384 24.71 -11.71 13.80
N ASP A 385 23.71 -12.59 13.84
CA ASP A 385 22.34 -12.30 13.38
C ASP A 385 21.77 -11.03 14.05
N VAL A 386 22.01 -10.85 15.35
CA VAL A 386 21.56 -9.67 16.11
C VAL A 386 22.28 -8.39 15.68
N ASP A 387 23.57 -8.45 15.34
CA ASP A 387 24.32 -7.29 14.85
C ASP A 387 24.04 -6.94 13.38
N GLU A 388 23.74 -7.94 12.54
CA GLU A 388 23.18 -7.69 11.20
C GLU A 388 21.81 -7.01 11.29
N LEU A 389 20.90 -7.50 12.13
CA LEU A 389 19.57 -6.88 12.35
C LEU A 389 19.65 -5.47 12.96
N ARG A 390 20.68 -5.18 13.78
CA ARG A 390 20.98 -3.82 14.25
C ARG A 390 21.43 -2.92 13.09
N SER A 391 22.29 -3.43 12.21
CA SER A 391 22.73 -2.71 11.00
C SER A 391 21.57 -2.40 10.04
N GLU A 392 20.69 -3.38 9.78
CA GLU A 392 19.47 -3.17 8.99
C GLU A 392 18.53 -2.12 9.60
N ARG A 393 18.30 -2.20 10.93
CA ARG A 393 17.49 -1.22 11.68
C ARG A 393 18.06 0.19 11.50
N ASP A 394 19.37 0.35 11.64
CA ASP A 394 20.00 1.68 11.59
C ASP A 394 20.00 2.24 10.17
N ALA A 395 20.22 1.39 9.15
CA ALA A 395 20.04 1.77 7.74
C ALA A 395 18.58 2.16 7.39
N LEU A 396 17.59 1.54 8.05
CA LEU A 396 16.17 1.90 7.91
C LEU A 396 15.82 3.22 8.62
N LEU A 397 16.41 3.52 9.77
CA LEU A 397 16.29 4.82 10.44
C LEU A 397 16.90 5.93 9.58
N ASP A 398 18.11 5.73 9.06
CA ASP A 398 18.76 6.64 8.11
C ASP A 398 17.88 6.88 6.86
N SER A 399 17.21 5.85 6.36
CA SER A 399 16.26 5.95 5.25
C SER A 399 15.01 6.75 5.62
N LEU A 400 14.46 6.55 6.83
CA LEU A 400 13.31 7.29 7.35
C LEU A 400 13.62 8.78 7.46
N ASP A 401 14.77 9.15 8.04
CA ASP A 401 15.13 10.56 8.22
C ASP A 401 15.44 11.27 6.89
N ARG A 402 16.06 10.58 5.93
CA ARG A 402 16.21 11.08 4.54
C ARG A 402 14.87 11.26 3.82
N ASN A 403 13.78 10.62 4.28
CA ASN A 403 12.43 10.82 3.74
C ASN A 403 11.67 11.90 4.52
N ASN A 404 11.88 12.03 5.84
CA ASN A 404 11.39 13.13 6.66
C ASN A 404 11.96 14.48 6.17
N ALA A 405 13.27 14.54 5.89
CA ALA A 405 13.90 15.74 5.32
C ALA A 405 13.25 16.17 4.00
N LYS A 406 13.07 15.25 3.05
CA LYS A 406 12.39 15.50 1.77
C LYS A 406 10.92 15.89 1.93
N ARG A 407 10.24 15.35 2.95
CA ARG A 407 8.87 15.77 3.29
C ARG A 407 8.88 17.24 3.71
N ASN A 408 9.78 17.62 4.61
CA ASN A 408 9.89 18.99 5.09
C ASN A 408 10.25 19.95 3.94
N GLU A 409 11.19 19.58 3.06
CA GLU A 409 11.51 20.35 1.83
C GLU A 409 10.28 20.57 0.92
N LEU A 410 9.43 19.55 0.77
CA LEU A 410 8.19 19.65 -0.01
C LEU A 410 7.10 20.48 0.69
N GLU A 411 7.02 20.43 2.03
CA GLU A 411 6.13 21.28 2.81
C GLU A 411 6.57 22.76 2.74
N ASP A 412 7.87 23.03 2.86
CA ASP A 412 8.49 24.35 2.66
C ASP A 412 8.22 24.91 1.26
N LEU A 413 8.40 24.08 0.22
CA LEU A 413 8.12 24.45 -1.16
C LEU A 413 6.63 24.74 -1.37
N ASN A 414 5.75 23.91 -0.79
CA ASN A 414 4.30 24.10 -0.85
C ASN A 414 3.87 25.38 -0.13
N ALA A 415 4.43 25.67 1.06
CA ALA A 415 4.20 26.93 1.78
C ALA A 415 4.57 28.15 0.92
N ARG A 416 5.78 28.16 0.32
CA ARG A 416 6.25 29.23 -0.57
C ARG A 416 5.43 29.36 -1.86
N LEU A 417 4.85 28.27 -2.35
CA LEU A 417 3.94 28.29 -3.51
C LEU A 417 2.57 28.84 -3.12
N ASN A 418 2.03 28.48 -1.95
CA ASN A 418 0.77 29.01 -1.44
C ASN A 418 0.88 30.50 -1.10
N GLU A 419 2.00 30.95 -0.53
CA GLU A 419 2.30 32.37 -0.31
C GLU A 419 2.28 33.15 -1.64
N LYS A 420 2.94 32.63 -2.69
CA LYS A 420 2.89 33.22 -4.04
C LYS A 420 1.49 33.22 -4.65
N LEU A 421 0.70 32.16 -4.44
CA LEU A 421 -0.70 32.12 -4.90
C LEU A 421 -1.57 33.14 -4.17
N VAL A 422 -1.39 33.31 -2.85
CA VAL A 422 -2.08 34.34 -2.06
C VAL A 422 -1.69 35.74 -2.53
N GLN A 423 -0.40 35.99 -2.80
CA GLN A 423 0.06 37.26 -3.35
C GLN A 423 -0.53 37.52 -4.74
N LEU A 424 -0.50 36.55 -5.66
CA LEU A 424 -1.11 36.70 -7.00
C LEU A 424 -2.63 36.93 -6.93
N VAL A 425 -3.34 36.26 -6.02
CA VAL A 425 -4.78 36.50 -5.78
C VAL A 425 -5.03 37.88 -5.19
N LYS A 426 -4.10 38.43 -4.40
CA LYS A 426 -4.17 39.81 -3.92
C LYS A 426 -3.90 40.80 -5.06
N ASP A 427 -2.83 40.61 -5.83
CA ASP A 427 -2.46 41.46 -6.96
C ASP A 427 -3.60 41.55 -7.99
N LEU A 428 -4.24 40.41 -8.30
CA LEU A 428 -5.41 40.35 -9.18
C LEU A 428 -6.63 41.11 -8.61
N LYS A 429 -6.88 41.07 -7.30
CA LYS A 429 -7.95 41.85 -6.64
C LYS A 429 -7.64 43.35 -6.59
N ASP A 430 -6.39 43.70 -6.34
CA ASP A 430 -5.94 45.10 -6.36
C ASP A 430 -6.06 45.67 -7.79
N GLU A 431 -5.77 44.85 -8.83
CA GLU A 431 -6.00 45.20 -10.24
C GLU A 431 -7.50 45.23 -10.62
N GLU A 432 -8.32 44.28 -10.15
CA GLU A 432 -9.77 44.26 -10.35
C GLU A 432 -10.43 45.52 -9.77
N THR A 433 -10.14 45.84 -8.51
CA THR A 433 -10.63 47.09 -7.90
C THR A 433 -10.03 48.34 -8.57
N ALA A 434 -8.87 48.25 -9.23
CA ALA A 434 -8.35 49.35 -10.05
C ALA A 434 -9.15 49.53 -11.35
N ARG A 435 -9.58 48.43 -12.00
CA ARG A 435 -10.50 48.45 -13.15
C ARG A 435 -11.86 49.04 -12.76
N GLU A 436 -12.47 48.57 -11.67
CA GLU A 436 -13.74 49.13 -11.16
C GLU A 436 -13.66 50.64 -10.87
N ARG A 437 -12.54 51.11 -10.27
CA ARG A 437 -12.27 52.54 -10.07
C ARG A 437 -12.08 53.28 -11.38
N ALA A 438 -11.48 52.67 -12.41
CA ALA A 438 -11.34 53.27 -13.72
C ALA A 438 -12.71 53.39 -14.43
N ASP A 439 -13.50 52.33 -14.46
CA ASP A 439 -14.81 52.28 -15.14
C ASP A 439 -15.84 53.18 -14.46
N THR A 440 -15.88 53.21 -13.12
CA THR A 440 -16.75 54.15 -12.39
C THR A 440 -16.33 55.61 -12.58
N ASN A 441 -15.02 55.90 -12.73
CA ASN A 441 -14.54 57.24 -13.06
C ASN A 441 -14.79 57.61 -14.53
N TRP A 442 -14.67 56.65 -15.46
CA TRP A 442 -15.01 56.86 -16.86
C TRP A 442 -16.51 57.12 -17.02
N THR A 443 -17.37 56.31 -16.39
CA THR A 443 -18.83 56.50 -16.37
C THR A 443 -19.20 57.87 -15.79
N LYS A 444 -18.59 58.29 -14.66
CA LYS A 444 -18.80 59.64 -14.11
C LYS A 444 -18.42 60.74 -15.10
N ARG A 445 -17.26 60.62 -15.76
CA ARG A 445 -16.79 61.59 -16.77
C ARG A 445 -17.72 61.61 -18.00
N TYR A 446 -18.11 60.44 -18.50
CA TYR A 446 -19.02 60.30 -19.62
C TYR A 446 -20.34 61.01 -19.30
N ASN A 447 -20.99 60.66 -18.19
CA ASN A 447 -22.26 61.27 -17.77
C ASN A 447 -22.15 62.78 -17.55
N THR A 448 -21.02 63.30 -17.02
CA THR A 448 -20.85 64.76 -16.89
C THR A 448 -20.63 65.46 -18.23
N THR A 449 -19.90 64.84 -19.17
CA THR A 449 -19.76 65.37 -20.53
C THR A 449 -21.06 65.25 -21.33
N GLU A 450 -21.84 64.19 -21.13
CA GLU A 450 -23.14 63.99 -21.77
C GLU A 450 -24.11 65.06 -21.28
N LEU A 451 -24.24 65.26 -19.97
CA LEU A 451 -25.06 66.33 -19.37
C LEU A 451 -24.60 67.73 -19.81
N GLN A 452 -23.30 67.96 -20.05
CA GLN A 452 -22.81 69.19 -20.65
C GLN A 452 -23.25 69.33 -22.12
N THR A 453 -23.15 68.27 -22.93
CA THR A 453 -23.60 68.31 -24.33
C THR A 453 -25.12 68.45 -24.44
N GLN A 454 -25.89 67.79 -23.58
CA GLN A 454 -27.34 67.93 -23.47
C GLN A 454 -27.70 69.39 -23.19
N ARG A 455 -27.09 70.06 -22.19
CA ARG A 455 -27.28 71.49 -21.91
C ARG A 455 -26.88 72.42 -23.07
N ILE A 456 -25.82 72.07 -23.81
CA ILE A 456 -25.40 72.80 -25.01
C ILE A 456 -26.39 72.59 -26.17
N LEU A 457 -27.09 71.46 -26.23
CA LEU A 457 -28.17 71.20 -27.20
C LEU A 457 -29.46 71.90 -26.77
N GLU A 458 -29.84 71.85 -25.49
CA GLU A 458 -30.97 72.58 -24.91
C GLU A 458 -30.87 74.08 -25.21
N THR A 459 -29.77 74.73 -24.81
CA THR A 459 -29.56 76.17 -25.06
C THR A 459 -29.46 76.53 -26.55
N LYS A 460 -29.01 75.60 -27.42
CA LYS A 460 -29.09 75.79 -28.88
C LYS A 460 -30.51 75.63 -29.42
N ASN A 461 -31.30 74.73 -28.86
CA ASN A 461 -32.70 74.54 -29.24
C ASN A 461 -33.53 75.75 -28.80
N GLU A 462 -33.33 76.27 -27.58
CA GLU A 462 -33.92 77.54 -27.12
C GLU A 462 -33.56 78.70 -28.07
N LEU A 463 -32.31 78.79 -28.50
CA LEU A 463 -31.86 79.77 -29.49
C LEU A 463 -32.54 79.56 -30.85
N ILE A 464 -32.64 78.32 -31.35
CA ILE A 464 -33.34 77.98 -32.60
C ILE A 464 -34.82 78.37 -32.49
N GLU A 465 -35.52 78.00 -31.44
CA GLU A 465 -36.92 78.41 -31.22
C GLU A 465 -37.05 79.94 -31.16
N SER A 466 -36.10 80.65 -30.54
CA SER A 466 -36.11 82.12 -30.51
C SER A 466 -35.92 82.73 -31.91
N LEU A 467 -35.07 82.13 -32.75
CA LEU A 467 -34.86 82.53 -34.14
C LEU A 467 -36.07 82.15 -35.01
N GLU A 468 -36.74 81.04 -34.76
CA GLU A 468 -37.99 80.65 -35.43
C GLU A 468 -39.16 81.56 -35.03
N ARG A 469 -39.23 82.01 -33.76
CA ARG A 469 -40.14 83.07 -33.30
C ARG A 469 -39.85 84.40 -34.01
N GLN A 470 -38.58 84.79 -34.16
CA GLN A 470 -38.19 85.99 -34.92
C GLN A 470 -38.47 85.85 -36.43
N LEU A 471 -38.26 84.68 -37.03
CA LEU A 471 -38.55 84.40 -38.44
C LEU A 471 -40.05 84.35 -38.72
N SER A 472 -40.86 83.82 -37.80
CA SER A 472 -42.32 83.83 -37.92
C SER A 472 -42.90 85.23 -37.68
N GLN A 473 -42.36 86.00 -36.74
CA GLN A 473 -42.72 87.42 -36.56
C GLN A 473 -42.39 88.23 -37.81
N THR A 474 -41.15 88.20 -38.30
CA THR A 474 -40.76 88.94 -39.52
C THR A 474 -41.50 88.49 -40.78
N ARG A 475 -41.91 87.21 -40.87
CA ARG A 475 -42.83 86.73 -41.92
C ARG A 475 -44.25 87.32 -41.75
N SER A 476 -44.76 87.42 -40.53
CA SER A 476 -46.02 88.11 -40.22
C SER A 476 -45.95 89.59 -40.59
N ASP A 477 -44.90 90.29 -40.16
CA ASP A 477 -44.69 91.72 -40.45
C ASP A 477 -44.57 91.96 -41.96
N LYS A 478 -43.85 91.11 -42.68
CA LYS A 478 -43.80 91.13 -44.15
C LYS A 478 -45.18 90.92 -44.77
N GLN A 479 -45.99 89.98 -44.26
CA GLN A 479 -47.37 89.80 -44.75
C GLN A 479 -48.29 90.98 -44.40
N GLN A 480 -48.05 91.70 -43.30
CA GLN A 480 -48.78 92.92 -42.96
C GLN A 480 -48.39 94.04 -43.92
N LEU A 481 -47.09 94.28 -44.14
CA LEU A 481 -46.58 95.23 -45.11
C LEU A 481 -47.04 94.91 -46.55
N GLU A 482 -47.11 93.65 -46.95
CA GLU A 482 -47.67 93.24 -48.25
C GLU A 482 -49.18 93.54 -48.34
N LYS A 483 -49.95 93.31 -47.27
CA LYS A 483 -51.37 93.68 -47.21
C LYS A 483 -51.56 95.20 -47.25
N GLU A 484 -50.67 95.97 -46.63
CA GLU A 484 -50.69 97.43 -46.67
C GLU A 484 -50.26 97.99 -48.02
N GLN A 485 -49.23 97.42 -48.64
CA GLN A 485 -48.85 97.71 -50.02
C GLN A 485 -50.00 97.40 -50.99
N GLN A 486 -50.71 96.28 -50.82
CA GLN A 486 -51.91 95.98 -51.61
C GLN A 486 -53.07 96.95 -51.33
N LYS A 487 -53.29 97.39 -50.08
CA LYS A 487 -54.27 98.45 -49.77
C LYS A 487 -53.90 99.76 -50.46
N LEU A 488 -52.64 100.18 -50.38
CA LEU A 488 -52.12 101.38 -51.03
C LEU A 488 -52.22 101.29 -52.55
N GLN A 489 -51.87 100.16 -53.15
CA GLN A 489 -51.98 99.93 -54.59
C GLN A 489 -53.44 99.96 -55.06
N ARG A 490 -54.37 99.36 -54.31
CA ARG A 490 -55.83 99.47 -54.58
C ARG A 490 -56.35 100.89 -54.37
N ALA A 491 -55.84 101.61 -53.37
CA ALA A 491 -56.20 103.01 -53.15
C ALA A 491 -55.74 103.88 -54.31
N LEU A 492 -54.50 103.68 -54.78
CA LEU A 492 -53.94 104.33 -55.96
C LEU A 492 -54.76 104.02 -57.21
N GLN A 493 -55.02 102.73 -57.52
CA GLN A 493 -55.90 102.33 -58.62
C GLN A 493 -57.31 102.93 -58.50
N SER A 494 -57.86 103.08 -57.29
CA SER A 494 -59.15 103.74 -57.08
C SER A 494 -59.08 105.26 -57.28
N GLN A 495 -57.92 105.88 -57.07
CA GLN A 495 -57.66 107.29 -57.32
C GLN A 495 -57.43 107.52 -58.82
N ASP A 496 -56.67 106.67 -59.49
CA ASP A 496 -56.46 106.68 -60.94
C ASP A 496 -57.80 106.49 -61.67
N ASN A 497 -58.61 105.51 -61.25
CA ASN A 497 -59.96 105.32 -61.78
C ASN A 497 -60.87 106.53 -61.51
N LYS A 498 -60.75 107.21 -60.35
CA LYS A 498 -61.49 108.46 -60.09
C LYS A 498 -60.97 109.65 -60.89
N GLN A 499 -59.69 109.67 -61.27
CA GLN A 499 -59.14 110.67 -62.17
C GLN A 499 -59.58 110.41 -63.61
N LEU A 500 -59.64 109.14 -64.03
CA LEU A 500 -60.19 108.72 -65.32
C LEU A 500 -61.69 109.05 -65.41
N GLN A 501 -62.49 108.66 -64.42
CA GLN A 501 -63.92 109.03 -64.37
C GLN A 501 -64.12 110.55 -64.40
N ARG A 502 -63.32 111.33 -63.66
CA ARG A 502 -63.37 112.80 -63.75
C ARG A 502 -62.97 113.35 -65.12
N SER A 503 -62.10 112.67 -65.88
CA SER A 503 -61.75 113.09 -67.24
C SER A 503 -62.78 112.65 -68.28
N GLU A 504 -63.47 111.54 -68.05
CA GLU A 504 -64.65 111.07 -68.80
C GLU A 504 -65.86 111.99 -68.56
N ASP A 505 -66.16 112.33 -67.29
CA ASP A 505 -67.19 113.31 -66.91
C ASP A 505 -66.91 114.68 -67.57
N GLN A 506 -65.66 115.17 -67.52
CA GLN A 506 -65.25 116.40 -68.21
C GLN A 506 -65.31 116.28 -69.74
N ALA A 507 -65.14 115.09 -70.32
CA ALA A 507 -65.31 114.88 -71.76
C ALA A 507 -66.79 114.88 -72.15
N ILE A 508 -67.66 114.28 -71.34
CA ILE A 508 -69.12 114.31 -71.51
C ILE A 508 -69.66 115.74 -71.34
N GLU A 509 -69.18 116.49 -70.35
CA GLU A 509 -69.54 117.90 -70.14
C GLU A 509 -69.09 118.79 -71.33
N ARG A 510 -67.89 118.57 -71.87
CA ARG A 510 -67.45 119.22 -73.12
C ARG A 510 -68.34 118.87 -74.31
N GLN A 511 -68.68 117.59 -74.49
CA GLN A 511 -69.56 117.15 -75.57
C GLN A 511 -70.99 117.71 -75.43
N ALA A 512 -71.49 117.90 -74.20
CA ALA A 512 -72.75 118.59 -73.94
C ALA A 512 -72.68 120.07 -74.34
N VAL A 513 -71.62 120.79 -73.93
CA VAL A 513 -71.38 122.19 -74.32
C VAL A 513 -71.19 122.34 -75.83
N GLU A 514 -70.54 121.38 -76.50
CA GLU A 514 -70.43 121.34 -77.96
C GLU A 514 -71.78 121.08 -78.64
N ALA A 515 -72.62 120.21 -78.07
CA ALA A 515 -73.99 119.98 -78.56
C ALA A 515 -74.89 121.22 -78.39
N GLU A 516 -74.75 121.99 -77.31
CA GLU A 516 -75.47 123.26 -77.11
C GLU A 516 -74.95 124.37 -78.04
N ARG A 517 -73.63 124.48 -78.23
CA ARG A 517 -73.05 125.36 -79.27
C ARG A 517 -73.60 125.00 -80.65
N ALA A 518 -73.71 123.72 -80.97
CA ALA A 518 -74.29 123.27 -82.23
C ALA A 518 -75.82 123.46 -82.31
N ARG A 519 -76.54 123.72 -81.22
CA ARG A 519 -77.94 124.19 -81.26
C ARG A 519 -77.98 125.69 -81.58
N HIS A 520 -77.23 126.50 -80.84
CA HIS A 520 -77.14 127.94 -81.09
C HIS A 520 -76.58 128.28 -82.47
N GLU A 521 -75.68 127.47 -83.04
CA GLU A 521 -75.21 127.64 -84.42
C GLU A 521 -76.31 127.34 -85.46
N ARG A 522 -77.21 126.39 -85.18
CA ARG A 522 -78.38 126.12 -86.04
C ARG A 522 -79.46 127.19 -85.90
N GLU A 523 -79.63 127.76 -84.71
CA GLU A 523 -80.51 128.90 -84.43
C GLU A 523 -79.99 130.17 -85.12
N ALA A 524 -78.68 130.45 -85.00
CA ALA A 524 -78.02 131.53 -85.73
C ALA A 524 -78.12 131.35 -87.25
N LYS A 525 -78.03 130.11 -87.77
CA LYS A 525 -78.24 129.81 -89.20
C LYS A 525 -79.71 129.96 -89.65
N ARG A 526 -80.69 129.76 -88.76
CA ARG A 526 -82.10 130.12 -89.04
C ARG A 526 -82.28 131.63 -89.09
N LEU A 527 -81.81 132.36 -88.07
CA LEU A 527 -81.86 133.82 -88.03
C LEU A 527 -81.11 134.46 -89.21
N ALA A 528 -80.00 133.86 -89.66
CA ALA A 528 -79.28 134.28 -90.85
C ALA A 528 -80.07 133.99 -92.16
N ALA A 529 -80.80 132.89 -92.24
CA ALA A 529 -81.68 132.59 -93.38
C ALA A 529 -82.93 133.50 -93.39
N GLU A 530 -83.47 133.86 -92.22
CA GLU A 530 -84.55 134.83 -92.07
C GLU A 530 -84.07 136.25 -92.40
N LEU A 531 -82.86 136.64 -91.99
CA LEU A 531 -82.21 137.89 -92.42
C LEU A 531 -81.93 137.90 -93.92
N ALA A 532 -81.40 136.82 -94.50
CA ALA A 532 -81.17 136.70 -95.94
C ALA A 532 -82.50 136.79 -96.71
N ARG A 533 -83.58 136.20 -96.20
CA ARG A 533 -84.93 136.35 -96.77
C ARG A 533 -85.45 137.78 -96.65
N VAL A 534 -85.24 138.48 -95.53
CA VAL A 534 -85.61 139.89 -95.39
C VAL A 534 -84.75 140.79 -96.30
N GLN A 535 -83.50 140.40 -96.57
CA GLN A 535 -82.64 141.03 -97.58
C GLN A 535 -83.12 140.73 -99.00
N GLU A 536 -83.65 139.54 -99.30
CA GLU A 536 -84.29 139.21 -100.57
C GLU A 536 -85.61 139.98 -100.76
N GLU A 537 -86.42 140.10 -99.71
CA GLU A 537 -87.67 140.90 -99.70
C GLU A 537 -87.40 142.43 -99.66
N LEU A 538 -86.16 142.85 -99.35
CA LEU A 538 -85.66 144.21 -99.54
C LEU A 538 -85.11 144.40 -100.95
N ALA A 539 -84.30 143.47 -101.45
CA ALA A 539 -83.76 143.46 -102.81
C ALA A 539 -84.90 143.45 -103.85
N GLN A 540 -85.99 142.72 -103.63
CA GLN A 540 -87.17 142.79 -104.51
C GLN A 540 -87.89 144.16 -104.47
N LYS A 541 -87.73 144.95 -103.40
CA LYS A 541 -88.23 146.33 -103.33
C LYS A 541 -87.25 147.33 -103.93
N GLU A 542 -85.95 147.07 -103.80
CA GLU A 542 -84.90 147.79 -104.51
C GLU A 542 -85.03 147.51 -106.02
N ASP A 543 -85.32 146.29 -106.45
CA ASP A 543 -85.60 145.91 -107.84
C ASP A 543 -86.90 146.55 -108.35
N HIS A 544 -87.97 146.63 -107.55
CA HIS A 544 -89.16 147.41 -107.93
C HIS A 544 -88.92 148.94 -107.97
N PHE A 545 -87.91 149.44 -107.25
CA PHE A 545 -87.45 150.83 -107.35
C PHE A 545 -86.56 151.02 -108.59
N ASN A 546 -85.65 150.08 -108.85
CA ASN A 546 -84.78 149.99 -110.02
C ASN A 546 -85.59 149.76 -111.31
N ASP A 547 -86.73 149.07 -111.29
CA ASP A 547 -87.66 148.95 -112.43
C ASP A 547 -88.35 150.30 -112.74
N ALA A 548 -88.55 151.15 -111.73
CA ALA A 548 -89.06 152.50 -111.91
C ALA A 548 -87.95 153.45 -112.40
N GLU A 549 -86.71 153.32 -111.89
CA GLU A 549 -85.56 154.06 -112.39
C GLU A 549 -85.06 153.56 -113.76
N GLU A 550 -85.23 152.28 -114.11
CA GLU A 550 -85.00 151.74 -115.45
C GLU A 550 -86.10 152.11 -116.43
N GLN A 551 -87.34 152.36 -115.99
CA GLN A 551 -88.31 153.04 -116.86
C GLN A 551 -87.86 154.48 -117.16
N VAL A 552 -87.12 155.14 -116.25
CA VAL A 552 -86.49 156.45 -116.50
C VAL A 552 -85.19 156.34 -117.33
N HIS A 553 -84.40 155.27 -117.18
CA HIS A 553 -83.14 155.08 -117.89
C HIS A 553 -83.25 154.37 -119.24
N ARG A 554 -84.23 153.49 -119.48
CA ARG A 554 -84.47 152.89 -120.82
C ARG A 554 -84.93 153.97 -121.81
N LEU A 555 -85.66 154.99 -121.33
CA LEU A 555 -85.91 156.27 -122.03
C LEU A 555 -84.63 157.10 -122.33
N GLN A 556 -83.45 156.68 -121.85
CA GLN A 556 -82.15 157.36 -122.01
C GLN A 556 -81.04 156.47 -122.61
N THR A 557 -81.26 155.16 -122.78
CA THR A 557 -80.25 154.19 -123.29
C THR A 557 -80.59 153.59 -124.64
N GLU A 558 -81.88 153.52 -125.03
CA GLU A 558 -82.30 153.27 -126.43
C GLU A 558 -81.70 154.30 -127.41
N THR A 559 -81.27 155.46 -126.90
CA THR A 559 -80.58 156.52 -127.65
C THR A 559 -79.07 156.30 -127.85
N LYS A 560 -78.47 155.16 -127.44
CA LYS A 560 -76.99 154.99 -127.48
C LYS A 560 -76.43 153.70 -128.12
N GLU A 561 -76.71 152.49 -127.61
CA GLU A 561 -75.81 151.35 -127.85
C GLU A 561 -76.24 150.33 -128.92
N LEU A 562 -76.55 150.83 -130.12
CA LEU A 562 -76.59 150.03 -131.37
C LEU A 562 -75.17 149.67 -131.89
N ALA A 563 -74.21 149.41 -130.98
CA ALA A 563 -72.78 149.61 -131.23
C ALA A 563 -71.93 148.34 -131.44
N SER A 564 -71.44 147.68 -130.36
CA SER A 564 -70.23 146.86 -130.48
C SER A 564 -70.07 145.71 -129.48
N ALA A 565 -70.45 144.48 -129.88
CA ALA A 565 -69.99 143.25 -129.23
C ALA A 565 -69.94 142.07 -130.22
N LEU A 566 -68.74 141.69 -130.69
CA LEU A 566 -68.50 140.46 -131.45
C LEU A 566 -67.01 140.07 -131.38
N GLN A 567 -66.73 138.76 -131.26
CA GLN A 567 -65.38 138.13 -131.27
C GLN A 567 -64.56 138.40 -129.99
N SER A 568 -63.86 137.41 -129.40
CA SER A 568 -62.88 136.54 -130.08
C SER A 568 -62.80 135.06 -129.64
N GLU A 569 -62.52 134.19 -130.62
CA GLU A 569 -61.97 132.84 -130.45
C GLU A 569 -60.45 132.89 -130.10
N VAL A 570 -59.73 131.84 -129.66
CA VAL A 570 -59.95 130.69 -128.73
C VAL A 570 -58.62 129.89 -128.69
N ARG A 571 -58.64 128.59 -128.33
CA ARG A 571 -57.72 127.50 -128.75
C ARG A 571 -56.37 127.31 -128.01
N THR A 572 -56.35 126.22 -127.20
CA THR A 572 -55.34 125.11 -127.17
C THR A 572 -53.88 125.39 -126.76
N ARG A 573 -53.31 124.77 -125.70
CA ARG A 573 -52.94 123.34 -125.42
C ARG A 573 -51.62 122.84 -126.06
N LEU A 574 -50.59 122.49 -125.26
CA LEU A 574 -49.88 121.17 -125.20
C LEU A 574 -48.69 121.16 -124.19
N GLY A 575 -48.16 119.99 -123.80
CA GLY A 575 -46.87 119.81 -123.09
C GLY A 575 -46.81 118.59 -122.13
N THR A 576 -45.70 117.83 -122.10
CA THR A 576 -45.63 116.52 -121.39
C THR A 576 -44.21 116.08 -120.91
N GLN A 577 -44.15 115.52 -119.70
CA GLN A 577 -43.40 114.28 -119.32
C GLN A 577 -41.88 114.15 -119.62
N GLU A 578 -41.03 114.56 -118.66
CA GLU A 578 -39.64 114.06 -118.51
C GLU A 578 -39.34 113.76 -117.00
N ARG A 579 -39.18 112.48 -116.62
CA ARG A 579 -37.92 111.74 -116.29
C ARG A 579 -37.29 112.17 -114.95
N PHE A 580 -37.09 111.32 -113.92
CA PHE A 580 -36.70 109.90 -113.78
C PHE A 580 -35.18 109.60 -113.88
N GLU A 581 -34.29 110.50 -113.43
CA GLU A 581 -32.82 110.31 -113.54
C GLU A 581 -31.99 110.37 -112.24
N MET A 582 -32.58 110.57 -111.06
CA MET A 582 -31.82 110.66 -109.79
C MET A 582 -31.84 109.38 -108.93
N THR A 583 -31.39 108.26 -109.50
CA THR A 583 -31.15 106.99 -108.78
C THR A 583 -29.67 106.65 -108.61
N GLN A 584 -28.77 107.65 -108.55
CA GLN A 584 -27.32 107.41 -108.65
C GLN A 584 -26.41 108.34 -107.81
N LYS A 585 -26.59 108.28 -106.48
CA LYS A 585 -25.56 108.53 -105.43
C LYS A 585 -26.09 107.92 -104.13
N ALA A 586 -25.71 106.68 -103.84
CA ALA A 586 -24.54 106.32 -103.01
C ALA A 586 -24.83 106.62 -101.53
N LEU A 587 -24.92 105.65 -100.61
CA LEU A 587 -24.22 104.33 -100.53
C LEU A 587 -22.70 104.47 -100.33
N ASP A 588 -22.33 105.50 -99.57
CA ASP A 588 -21.39 105.48 -98.44
C ASP A 588 -21.99 106.52 -97.46
N ASP A 589 -22.08 106.33 -96.14
CA ASP A 589 -21.06 105.75 -95.26
C ASP A 589 -21.60 104.80 -94.17
N ALA A 590 -20.66 104.15 -93.47
CA ALA A 590 -20.77 103.38 -92.21
C ALA A 590 -22.18 103.08 -91.61
N ARG A 591 -22.63 101.82 -91.61
CA ARG A 591 -22.27 100.78 -90.60
C ARG A 591 -22.59 101.18 -89.15
N THR A 592 -23.69 100.71 -88.55
CA THR A 592 -23.85 99.40 -87.86
C THR A 592 -22.90 99.20 -86.66
N THR A 593 -23.31 98.64 -85.51
CA THR A 593 -24.10 97.41 -85.34
C THR A 593 -24.86 97.35 -84.00
N LEU A 594 -25.99 96.63 -83.96
CA LEU A 594 -26.45 95.94 -82.74
C LEU A 594 -27.33 94.73 -83.12
N SER A 595 -26.98 93.53 -82.61
CA SER A 595 -27.82 92.30 -82.54
C SER A 595 -28.19 91.60 -83.88
N THR A 596 -28.37 90.26 -83.99
CA THR A 596 -27.98 89.11 -83.13
C THR A 596 -28.05 87.76 -83.90
N SER A 597 -27.01 86.91 -83.77
CA SER A 597 -27.09 85.41 -83.82
C SER A 597 -27.50 84.74 -85.18
N ARG A 598 -27.37 83.42 -85.45
CA ARG A 598 -26.88 82.23 -84.69
C ARG A 598 -26.53 81.01 -85.61
N THR A 599 -25.47 80.24 -85.30
CA THR A 599 -25.24 78.79 -85.69
C THR A 599 -25.14 78.42 -87.21
N ARG A 600 -24.67 77.25 -87.68
CA ARG A 600 -24.19 75.94 -87.11
C ARG A 600 -23.29 75.18 -88.14
N ARG A 601 -22.39 74.27 -87.72
CA ARG A 601 -21.89 73.07 -88.49
C ARG A 601 -21.07 72.10 -87.61
N SER A 602 -20.79 70.87 -88.07
CA SER A 602 -20.24 69.74 -87.28
C SER A 602 -19.58 68.60 -88.11
N GLU A 603 -18.73 67.79 -87.45
CA GLU A 603 -18.21 66.44 -87.84
C GLU A 603 -17.26 66.30 -89.06
N PRO A 604 -16.50 65.17 -89.27
CA PRO A 604 -16.50 63.84 -88.60
C PRO A 604 -15.10 63.30 -88.12
N GLU A 605 -14.97 61.97 -87.93
CA GLU A 605 -13.90 61.22 -87.20
C GLU A 605 -12.60 60.84 -87.98
N ARG A 606 -11.56 60.38 -87.24
CA ARG A 606 -10.89 59.04 -87.41
C ARG A 606 -9.76 58.73 -86.39
N THR A 607 -9.48 57.44 -86.14
CA THR A 607 -8.28 56.91 -85.42
C THR A 607 -7.27 56.27 -86.39
N PRO A 608 -5.96 56.12 -86.03
CA PRO A 608 -5.48 54.78 -85.63
C PRO A 608 -4.23 54.67 -84.69
N VAL A 609 -4.17 53.55 -83.95
CA VAL A 609 -2.99 52.69 -83.64
C VAL A 609 -1.84 53.12 -82.68
N SER A 610 -1.72 52.33 -81.60
CA SER A 610 -0.53 51.87 -80.83
C SER A 610 0.55 52.82 -80.27
N ARG A 611 0.48 53.04 -78.93
CA ARG A 611 1.62 53.02 -77.97
C ARG A 611 1.18 52.53 -76.58
N ARG A 612 0.45 51.41 -76.48
CA ARG A 612 -0.05 50.87 -75.18
C ARG A 612 0.75 49.69 -74.61
N GLY A 613 1.59 49.02 -75.40
CA GLY A 613 2.46 47.95 -74.90
C GLY A 613 3.49 48.49 -73.92
N ASP A 614 4.36 49.38 -74.38
CA ASP A 614 5.55 49.85 -73.65
C ASP A 614 5.22 50.43 -72.27
N ALA A 615 4.20 51.31 -72.18
CA ALA A 615 3.81 51.92 -70.91
C ALA A 615 3.25 50.89 -69.90
N GLN A 616 2.52 49.89 -70.37
CA GLN A 616 1.94 48.86 -69.51
C GLN A 616 3.00 47.80 -69.11
N GLN A 617 3.94 47.48 -70.00
CA GLN A 617 5.09 46.63 -69.70
C GLN A 617 6.11 47.32 -68.78
N GLN A 618 6.36 48.62 -68.95
CA GLN A 618 7.20 49.39 -68.03
C GLN A 618 6.56 49.52 -66.65
N ALA A 619 5.24 49.72 -66.55
CA ALA A 619 4.53 49.68 -65.28
C ALA A 619 4.67 48.30 -64.61
N GLN A 620 4.45 47.20 -65.33
CA GLN A 620 4.61 45.84 -64.81
C GLN A 620 6.06 45.50 -64.42
N LEU A 621 7.05 46.01 -65.15
CA LEU A 621 8.47 45.84 -64.79
C LEU A 621 8.86 46.67 -63.57
N ALA A 622 8.34 47.90 -63.43
CA ALA A 622 8.52 48.73 -62.26
C ALA A 622 7.87 48.11 -61.02
N GLU A 623 6.63 47.62 -61.14
CA GLU A 623 5.91 46.90 -60.09
C GLU A 623 6.65 45.61 -59.69
N ARG A 624 7.10 44.80 -60.66
CA ARG A 624 7.88 43.59 -60.38
C ARG A 624 9.23 43.89 -59.71
N ASN A 625 9.92 44.95 -60.14
CA ASN A 625 11.19 45.37 -59.53
C ASN A 625 10.98 45.95 -58.12
N HIS A 626 9.88 46.67 -57.90
CA HIS A 626 9.47 47.13 -56.57
C HIS A 626 9.18 45.95 -55.64
N LEU A 627 8.37 44.99 -56.09
CA LEU A 627 8.08 43.75 -55.33
C LEU A 627 9.35 42.94 -55.05
N LEU A 628 10.27 42.82 -56.01
CA LEU A 628 11.57 42.16 -55.79
C LEU A 628 12.43 42.92 -54.77
N ALA A 629 12.42 44.25 -54.78
CA ALA A 629 13.10 45.07 -53.77
C ALA A 629 12.46 44.89 -52.38
N THR A 630 11.13 44.90 -52.27
CA THR A 630 10.41 44.68 -51.00
C THR A 630 10.65 43.28 -50.44
N VAL A 631 10.63 42.24 -51.30
CA VAL A 631 10.93 40.86 -50.89
C VAL A 631 12.39 40.76 -50.43
N TYR A 632 13.35 41.30 -51.19
CA TYR A 632 14.75 41.35 -50.79
C TYR A 632 14.94 42.08 -49.45
N GLU A 633 14.38 43.27 -49.30
CA GLU A 633 14.48 44.07 -48.07
C GLU A 633 13.85 43.33 -46.87
N SER A 634 12.74 42.60 -47.07
CA SER A 634 12.13 41.77 -46.03
C SER A 634 13.01 40.58 -45.63
N LEU A 635 13.67 39.92 -46.59
CA LEU A 635 14.61 38.82 -46.34
C LEU A 635 15.87 39.32 -45.61
N THR A 636 16.44 40.45 -46.04
CA THR A 636 17.60 41.07 -45.40
C THR A 636 17.27 41.51 -43.97
N LYS A 637 16.10 42.12 -43.72
CA LYS A 637 15.64 42.47 -42.37
C LYS A 637 15.39 41.24 -41.48
N ALA A 638 14.78 40.18 -42.02
CA ALA A 638 14.54 38.95 -41.27
C ALA A 638 15.85 38.22 -40.91
N LEU A 639 16.83 38.21 -41.82
CA LEU A 639 18.13 37.56 -41.61
C LEU A 639 19.08 38.39 -40.74
N ALA A 640 19.01 39.72 -40.78
CA ALA A 640 19.83 40.60 -39.94
C ALA A 640 19.59 40.40 -38.42
N GLY A 641 18.42 39.88 -38.02
CA GLY A 641 18.14 39.50 -36.64
C GLY A 641 18.83 38.20 -36.18
N ALA A 642 19.24 37.32 -37.10
CA ALA A 642 19.72 35.98 -36.76
C ALA A 642 21.11 35.99 -36.11
N ASP A 643 22.04 36.83 -36.61
CA ASP A 643 23.43 36.90 -36.14
C ASP A 643 23.56 37.40 -34.68
N SER A 644 22.48 37.97 -34.11
CA SER A 644 22.43 38.42 -32.70
C SER A 644 22.20 37.28 -31.69
N SER A 645 22.02 36.03 -32.13
CA SER A 645 21.54 34.91 -31.27
C SER A 645 22.59 33.82 -30.96
N ALA A 646 23.80 33.90 -31.50
CA ALA A 646 24.90 32.98 -31.22
C ALA A 646 25.76 33.47 -30.04
N GLY A 647 25.31 33.23 -28.81
CA GLY A 647 25.90 33.83 -27.61
C GLY A 647 27.26 33.24 -27.18
N VAL A 648 28.22 34.12 -26.89
CA VAL A 648 29.31 33.90 -25.93
C VAL A 648 29.40 35.15 -25.03
N VAL A 649 29.38 34.94 -23.71
CA VAL A 649 29.45 36.05 -22.74
C VAL A 649 30.92 36.37 -22.44
N VAL A 650 31.39 37.54 -22.91
CA VAL A 650 32.63 38.17 -22.43
C VAL A 650 32.34 39.61 -22.04
N ARG A 651 32.93 40.06 -20.92
CA ARG A 651 32.59 41.27 -20.18
C ARG A 651 33.72 42.29 -20.32
N GLY A 652 33.53 43.36 -21.10
CA GLY A 652 34.55 44.40 -21.34
C GLY A 652 33.93 45.76 -21.69
N PRO A 653 34.59 46.91 -21.36
CA PRO A 653 33.93 48.22 -21.34
C PRO A 653 34.17 49.10 -22.58
N LEU A 654 33.28 50.09 -22.74
CA LEU A 654 33.38 51.37 -23.48
C LEU A 654 34.28 51.44 -24.73
N THR A 655 33.70 51.88 -25.86
CA THR A 655 34.13 53.14 -26.50
C THR A 655 33.07 53.70 -27.45
N GLN A 656 33.26 54.95 -27.86
CA GLN A 656 32.33 55.72 -28.69
C GLN A 656 32.60 55.51 -30.18
N ARG A 657 31.55 55.52 -31.02
CA ARG A 657 31.57 56.37 -32.22
C ARG A 657 30.18 56.73 -32.74
N LYS A 658 29.82 58.01 -32.58
CA LYS A 658 28.80 58.73 -33.34
C LYS A 658 29.54 59.55 -34.41
N HIS A 659 28.89 59.88 -35.53
CA HIS A 659 29.45 60.24 -36.86
C HIS A 659 29.70 58.99 -37.74
N ALA A 660 29.30 58.95 -39.02
CA ALA A 660 28.39 59.81 -39.80
C ALA A 660 27.62 58.91 -40.80
N GLY A 661 26.41 59.25 -41.23
CA GLY A 661 26.20 60.01 -42.47
C GLY A 661 25.67 59.07 -43.57
N ASP A 662 24.90 59.60 -44.52
CA ASP A 662 24.43 58.97 -45.77
C ASP A 662 23.66 57.61 -45.74
N ASP A 663 22.41 57.69 -46.19
CA ASP A 663 21.93 56.93 -47.36
C ASP A 663 21.96 55.39 -47.37
N GLY A 664 21.80 54.75 -46.21
CA GLY A 664 21.54 53.30 -46.11
C GLY A 664 20.30 52.78 -46.87
N PHE A 665 19.41 53.65 -47.35
CA PHE A 665 18.26 53.31 -48.21
C PHE A 665 18.54 53.47 -49.72
N SER A 666 19.74 53.94 -50.08
CA SER A 666 20.06 54.50 -51.40
C SER A 666 20.97 53.61 -52.25
N THR A 667 21.72 52.70 -51.64
CA THR A 667 22.70 51.84 -52.33
C THR A 667 22.09 50.54 -52.84
N GLU A 668 21.36 49.80 -52.02
CA GLU A 668 20.79 48.50 -52.40
C GLU A 668 19.69 48.63 -53.47
N ALA A 669 18.85 49.68 -53.40
CA ALA A 669 17.84 49.96 -54.42
C ALA A 669 18.43 50.17 -55.83
N LYS A 670 19.71 50.60 -55.93
CA LYS A 670 20.41 50.78 -57.20
C LYS A 670 20.92 49.45 -57.79
N LEU A 671 21.17 48.42 -56.98
CA LEU A 671 21.53 47.08 -57.46
C LEU A 671 20.40 46.46 -58.29
N VAL A 672 19.16 46.57 -57.80
CA VAL A 672 17.94 46.08 -58.49
C VAL A 672 17.77 46.73 -59.87
N HIS A 673 18.07 48.02 -59.99
CA HIS A 673 17.80 48.81 -61.20
C HIS A 673 18.95 48.82 -62.22
N HIS A 674 20.21 48.61 -61.79
CA HIS A 674 21.38 48.78 -62.66
C HIS A 674 22.41 47.63 -62.62
N GLN A 675 22.37 46.72 -61.65
CA GLN A 675 23.36 45.64 -61.48
C GLN A 675 22.72 44.30 -61.11
N LEU A 676 21.73 43.89 -61.91
CA LEU A 676 20.92 42.69 -61.69
C LEU A 676 21.71 41.40 -61.37
N PRO A 677 22.86 41.08 -62.01
CA PRO A 677 23.63 39.87 -61.68
C PRO A 677 24.11 39.84 -60.21
N LEU A 678 24.65 40.95 -59.71
CA LEU A 678 25.13 41.06 -58.33
C LEU A 678 23.97 41.00 -57.33
N PHE A 679 22.82 41.58 -57.68
CA PHE A 679 21.58 41.42 -56.92
C PHE A 679 21.15 39.95 -56.85
N THR A 680 21.15 39.21 -57.97
CA THR A 680 20.78 37.79 -57.98
C THR A 680 21.77 36.91 -57.23
N ASP A 681 23.08 37.20 -57.28
CA ASP A 681 24.08 36.47 -56.50
C ASP A 681 23.93 36.71 -55.00
N HIS A 682 23.69 37.95 -54.56
CA HIS A 682 23.47 38.23 -53.15
C HIS A 682 22.12 37.65 -52.65
N LEU A 683 21.05 37.72 -53.46
CA LEU A 683 19.78 37.07 -53.14
C LEU A 683 19.96 35.54 -53.04
N MET A 684 20.75 34.91 -53.92
CA MET A 684 21.12 33.50 -53.79
C MET A 684 21.93 33.21 -52.52
N GLN A 685 22.82 34.11 -52.09
CA GLN A 685 23.54 33.98 -50.81
C GLN A 685 22.57 34.05 -49.61
N LEU A 686 21.62 35.00 -49.62
CA LEU A 686 20.59 35.11 -48.57
C LEU A 686 19.68 33.88 -48.52
N VAL A 687 19.25 33.35 -49.67
CA VAL A 687 18.45 32.12 -49.75
C VAL A 687 19.25 30.89 -49.26
N ARG A 688 20.54 30.78 -49.58
CA ARG A 688 21.42 29.72 -49.05
C ARG A 688 21.61 29.84 -47.53
N LYS A 689 21.79 31.06 -47.00
CA LYS A 689 21.83 31.32 -45.54
C LYS A 689 20.51 30.90 -44.88
N LEU A 690 19.37 31.29 -45.45
CA LEU A 690 18.04 30.93 -44.93
C LEU A 690 17.83 29.40 -44.91
N SER A 691 18.20 28.71 -45.99
CA SER A 691 18.13 27.24 -46.06
C SER A 691 19.04 26.54 -45.02
N HIS A 692 20.24 27.09 -44.78
CA HIS A 692 21.13 26.59 -43.72
C HIS A 692 20.54 26.83 -42.33
N ILE A 693 19.99 28.02 -42.05
CA ILE A 693 19.31 28.34 -40.78
C ILE A 693 18.09 27.42 -40.58
N GLN A 694 17.30 27.16 -41.62
CA GLN A 694 16.18 26.22 -41.56
C GLN A 694 16.67 24.80 -41.19
N SER A 695 17.70 24.29 -41.87
CA SER A 695 18.27 22.96 -41.56
C SER A 695 18.80 22.89 -40.11
N MET A 696 19.47 23.93 -39.63
CA MET A 696 19.93 24.02 -38.24
C MET A 696 18.77 24.12 -37.24
N PHE A 697 17.67 24.80 -37.60
CA PHE A 697 16.45 24.84 -36.79
C PHE A 697 15.77 23.47 -36.74
N GLU A 698 15.58 22.79 -37.88
CA GLU A 698 15.01 21.45 -37.94
C GLU A 698 15.84 20.43 -37.15
N GLN A 699 17.18 20.52 -37.23
CA GLN A 699 18.07 19.67 -36.44
C GLN A 699 17.94 19.93 -34.94
N ARG A 700 17.87 21.21 -34.52
CA ARG A 700 17.67 21.60 -33.11
C ARG A 700 16.28 21.22 -32.60
N ALA A 701 15.23 21.41 -33.40
CA ALA A 701 13.86 20.98 -33.09
C ALA A 701 13.81 19.47 -32.87
N ARG A 702 14.29 18.67 -33.83
CA ARG A 702 14.34 17.20 -33.70
C ARG A 702 15.24 16.71 -32.55
N ALA A 703 16.26 17.47 -32.17
CA ALA A 703 17.08 17.17 -30.99
C ALA A 703 16.34 17.46 -29.66
N LEU A 704 15.60 18.57 -29.60
CA LEU A 704 14.74 18.91 -28.45
C LEU A 704 13.56 17.94 -28.31
N GLU A 705 12.90 17.60 -29.42
CA GLU A 705 11.83 16.59 -29.48
C GLU A 705 12.31 15.23 -28.97
N ARG A 706 13.49 14.76 -29.42
CA ARG A 706 14.09 13.52 -28.92
C ARG A 706 14.39 13.61 -27.42
N GLY A 707 15.06 14.67 -26.97
CA GLY A 707 15.36 14.88 -25.55
C GLY A 707 14.11 14.92 -24.67
N GLN A 708 13.02 15.55 -25.13
CA GLN A 708 11.72 15.53 -24.44
C GLN A 708 11.09 14.13 -24.46
N SER A 709 11.19 13.40 -25.57
CA SER A 709 10.67 12.02 -25.66
C SER A 709 11.43 11.04 -24.74
N ASP A 710 12.75 11.20 -24.60
CA ASP A 710 13.58 10.41 -23.69
C ASP A 710 13.33 10.77 -22.22
N GLN A 711 13.09 12.06 -21.92
CA GLN A 711 12.62 12.51 -20.61
C GLN A 711 11.24 11.91 -20.27
N LEU A 712 10.29 11.93 -21.21
CA LEU A 712 8.98 11.31 -21.00
C LEU A 712 9.08 9.78 -20.85
N ALA A 713 9.94 9.10 -21.60
CA ALA A 713 10.18 7.66 -21.48
C ALA A 713 10.82 7.27 -20.14
N SER A 714 11.81 8.05 -19.67
CA SER A 714 12.44 7.81 -18.36
C SER A 714 11.49 8.13 -17.20
N LEU A 715 10.67 9.18 -17.29
CA LEU A 715 9.61 9.47 -16.33
C LEU A 715 8.54 8.36 -16.27
N ARG A 716 8.13 7.80 -17.42
CA ARG A 716 7.22 6.63 -17.47
C ARG A 716 7.82 5.42 -16.76
N ARG A 717 9.06 5.03 -17.09
CA ARG A 717 9.79 3.95 -16.40
C ARG A 717 9.92 4.18 -14.89
N GLN A 718 10.13 5.43 -14.46
CA GLN A 718 10.17 5.78 -13.04
C GLN A 718 8.79 5.65 -12.38
N GLN A 719 7.70 6.03 -13.07
CA GLN A 719 6.33 5.85 -12.60
C GLN A 719 5.95 4.36 -12.50
N GLU A 720 6.26 3.58 -13.53
CA GLU A 720 6.08 2.11 -13.56
C GLU A 720 6.82 1.43 -12.41
N SER A 721 8.09 1.79 -12.18
CA SER A 721 8.88 1.29 -11.04
C SER A 721 8.28 1.66 -9.68
N ARG A 722 7.81 2.91 -9.51
CA ARG A 722 7.13 3.36 -8.29
C ARG A 722 5.78 2.66 -8.09
N LEU A 723 5.01 2.41 -9.14
CA LEU A 723 3.77 1.63 -9.08
C LEU A 723 4.06 0.19 -8.65
N GLY A 724 5.05 -0.47 -9.27
CA GLY A 724 5.50 -1.81 -8.87
C GLY A 724 6.14 -1.88 -7.47
N GLN A 725 6.58 -0.76 -6.89
CA GLN A 725 6.92 -0.66 -5.45
C GLN A 725 5.67 -0.54 -4.58
N LEU A 726 4.74 0.35 -4.94
CA LEU A 726 3.46 0.55 -4.24
C LEU A 726 2.63 -0.75 -4.21
N GLU A 727 2.55 -1.51 -5.30
CA GLU A 727 1.87 -2.81 -5.33
C GLU A 727 2.52 -3.87 -4.43
N ARG A 728 3.83 -3.80 -4.19
CA ARG A 728 4.52 -4.71 -3.25
C ARG A 728 4.21 -4.31 -1.81
N ILE A 729 4.19 -3.01 -1.52
CA ILE A 729 3.79 -2.46 -0.21
C ILE A 729 2.30 -2.74 0.06
N GLU A 730 1.42 -2.60 -0.94
CA GLU A 730 0.00 -2.90 -0.81
C GLU A 730 -0.23 -4.41 -0.56
N ARG A 731 0.53 -5.28 -1.23
CA ARG A 731 0.52 -6.73 -0.97
C ARG A 731 1.02 -7.08 0.43
N SER A 732 2.08 -6.45 0.94
CA SER A 732 2.56 -6.71 2.30
C SER A 732 1.61 -6.17 3.36
N ILE A 733 1.01 -5.00 3.16
CA ILE A 733 -0.05 -4.44 4.02
C ILE A 733 -1.28 -5.35 4.03
N LYS A 734 -1.74 -5.83 2.87
CA LYS A 734 -2.87 -6.79 2.79
C LYS A 734 -2.56 -8.10 3.51
N ALA A 735 -1.34 -8.63 3.39
CA ALA A 735 -0.91 -9.81 4.13
C ALA A 735 -0.83 -9.57 5.66
N ALA A 736 -0.32 -8.41 6.08
CA ALA A 736 -0.27 -8.01 7.49
C ALA A 736 -1.67 -7.83 8.10
N ALA A 737 -2.59 -7.16 7.39
CA ALA A 737 -3.99 -7.02 7.78
C ALA A 737 -4.69 -8.38 7.86
N GLY A 738 -4.39 -9.31 6.95
CA GLY A 738 -4.86 -10.70 7.02
C GLY A 738 -4.37 -11.43 8.27
N LYS A 739 -3.09 -11.30 8.63
CA LYS A 739 -2.55 -11.84 9.90
C LYS A 739 -3.20 -11.19 11.12
N GLN A 740 -3.38 -9.87 11.13
CA GLN A 740 -4.03 -9.13 12.21
C GLN A 740 -5.49 -9.56 12.40
N ALA A 741 -6.24 -9.79 11.32
CA ALA A 741 -7.60 -10.32 11.38
C ALA A 741 -7.64 -11.75 11.94
N GLN A 742 -6.68 -12.61 11.57
CA GLN A 742 -6.54 -13.96 12.15
C GLN A 742 -6.20 -13.91 13.64
N TRP A 743 -5.33 -13.00 14.09
CA TRP A 743 -5.01 -12.82 15.51
C TRP A 743 -6.21 -12.29 16.30
N ARG A 744 -6.91 -11.27 15.80
CA ARG A 744 -8.17 -10.78 16.40
C ARG A 744 -9.21 -11.89 16.52
N LYS A 745 -9.37 -12.73 15.49
CA LYS A 745 -10.26 -13.89 15.58
C LYS A 745 -9.80 -14.86 16.66
N ARG A 746 -8.53 -15.27 16.68
CA ARG A 746 -8.00 -16.18 17.71
C ARG A 746 -8.21 -15.64 19.13
N ILE A 747 -8.01 -14.34 19.35
CA ILE A 747 -8.28 -13.69 20.64
C ILE A 747 -9.75 -13.87 21.02
N VAL A 748 -10.69 -13.49 20.14
CA VAL A 748 -12.15 -13.66 20.38
C VAL A 748 -12.55 -15.13 20.58
N ASP A 749 -11.98 -16.05 19.80
CA ASP A 749 -12.19 -17.50 19.96
C ASP A 749 -11.73 -17.94 21.37
N THR A 750 -10.53 -17.53 21.83
CA THR A 750 -10.03 -17.83 23.19
C THR A 750 -10.76 -17.11 24.31
N GLU A 751 -11.24 -15.88 24.10
CA GLU A 751 -12.06 -15.15 25.07
C GLU A 751 -13.42 -15.84 25.25
N ALA A 752 -13.99 -16.39 24.17
CA ALA A 752 -15.21 -17.19 24.22
C ALA A 752 -14.99 -18.53 24.93
N GLU A 753 -13.85 -19.21 24.71
CA GLU A 753 -13.44 -20.42 25.43
C GLU A 753 -13.24 -20.16 26.92
N VAL A 754 -12.46 -19.13 27.29
CA VAL A 754 -12.27 -18.71 28.70
C VAL A 754 -13.62 -18.35 29.35
N SER A 755 -14.48 -17.61 28.64
CA SER A 755 -15.82 -17.28 29.13
C SER A 755 -16.71 -18.52 29.29
N ALA A 756 -16.53 -19.57 28.48
CA ALA A 756 -17.22 -20.84 28.63
C ALA A 756 -16.69 -21.65 29.82
N LEU A 757 -15.36 -21.71 30.00
CA LEU A 757 -14.71 -22.37 31.14
C LEU A 757 -15.05 -21.68 32.46
N GLN A 758 -15.11 -20.35 32.50
CA GLN A 758 -15.57 -19.59 33.68
C GLN A 758 -17.02 -19.92 34.05
N ARG A 759 -17.94 -19.95 33.07
CA ARG A 759 -19.34 -20.36 33.30
C ARG A 759 -19.46 -21.83 33.75
N ALA A 760 -18.65 -22.73 33.19
CA ALA A 760 -18.60 -24.13 33.62
C ALA A 760 -18.06 -24.27 35.07
N ASN A 761 -17.02 -23.52 35.43
CA ASN A 761 -16.46 -23.51 36.77
C ASN A 761 -17.46 -22.93 37.78
N GLN A 762 -18.13 -21.82 37.47
CA GLN A 762 -19.24 -21.28 38.27
C GLN A 762 -20.38 -22.28 38.44
N ALA A 763 -20.76 -23.01 37.38
CA ALA A 763 -21.79 -24.05 37.47
C ALA A 763 -21.35 -25.24 38.35
N LEU A 764 -20.08 -25.64 38.30
CA LEU A 764 -19.51 -26.67 39.18
C LEU A 764 -19.43 -26.18 40.63
N GLN A 765 -19.04 -24.92 40.87
CA GLN A 765 -19.06 -24.31 42.21
C GLN A 765 -20.47 -24.24 42.78
N GLN A 766 -21.49 -23.91 41.98
CA GLN A 766 -22.89 -23.95 42.40
C GLN A 766 -23.39 -25.38 42.66
N GLN A 767 -22.91 -26.38 41.91
CA GLN A 767 -23.21 -27.79 42.18
C GLN A 767 -22.54 -28.27 43.48
N LEU A 768 -21.26 -27.96 43.70
CA LEU A 768 -20.54 -28.25 44.94
C LEU A 768 -21.16 -27.53 46.14
N GLY A 769 -21.60 -26.27 45.98
CA GLY A 769 -22.39 -25.55 46.97
C GLY A 769 -23.66 -26.31 47.32
N ARG A 770 -24.51 -26.64 46.33
CA ARG A 770 -25.74 -27.42 46.55
C ARG A 770 -25.51 -28.80 47.18
N VAL A 771 -24.42 -29.49 46.84
CA VAL A 771 -24.04 -30.77 47.47
C VAL A 771 -23.60 -30.55 48.92
N ARG A 772 -22.82 -29.51 49.19
CA ARG A 772 -22.41 -29.12 50.55
C ARG A 772 -23.63 -28.72 51.40
N ASP A 773 -24.53 -27.92 50.86
CA ASP A 773 -25.75 -27.46 51.54
C ASP A 773 -26.71 -28.63 51.77
N ALA A 774 -26.87 -29.54 50.80
CA ALA A 774 -27.63 -30.79 50.96
C ALA A 774 -26.99 -31.75 51.98
N SER A 775 -25.66 -31.77 52.10
CA SER A 775 -24.97 -32.53 53.16
C SER A 775 -25.12 -31.88 54.55
N SER A 776 -25.20 -30.54 54.59
CA SER A 776 -25.38 -29.76 55.82
C SER A 776 -26.82 -29.83 56.36
N THR A 777 -27.81 -29.93 55.46
CA THR A 777 -29.24 -29.95 55.79
C THR A 777 -29.83 -31.36 55.94
N ARG A 778 -29.04 -32.42 55.78
CA ARG A 778 -29.54 -33.82 55.83
C ARG A 778 -28.93 -34.69 56.92
N ALA A 779 -29.43 -34.48 58.13
CA ALA A 779 -29.66 -35.62 59.01
C ALA A 779 -30.88 -36.44 58.51
N ALA A 780 -30.87 -37.75 58.74
CA ALA A 780 -31.92 -38.74 58.39
C ALA A 780 -32.10 -39.12 56.89
N PRO A 781 -32.51 -40.38 56.59
CA PRO A 781 -32.11 -41.06 55.34
C PRO A 781 -33.18 -41.14 54.22
N HIS A 782 -32.74 -41.69 53.07
CA HIS A 782 -33.53 -42.22 51.93
C HIS A 782 -34.41 -41.27 51.09
N GLY A 783 -34.56 -41.58 49.79
CA GLY A 783 -35.61 -41.02 48.92
C GLY A 783 -35.24 -39.90 47.93
N ALA A 784 -33.96 -39.53 47.75
CA ALA A 784 -33.56 -38.49 46.77
C ALA A 784 -33.10 -39.05 45.41
N ASP A 785 -32.41 -40.20 45.40
CA ASP A 785 -31.84 -40.80 44.18
C ASP A 785 -32.76 -41.88 43.58
N SER A 786 -33.67 -41.43 42.70
CA SER A 786 -34.42 -42.36 41.83
C SER A 786 -33.68 -42.54 40.50
N PRO A 787 -33.32 -43.77 40.09
CA PRO A 787 -32.60 -44.03 38.83
C PRO A 787 -33.40 -43.58 37.59
N ALA A 788 -34.72 -43.43 37.69
CA ALA A 788 -35.54 -42.87 36.62
C ALA A 788 -35.07 -41.47 36.19
N ARG A 789 -34.74 -40.58 37.15
CA ARG A 789 -34.24 -39.23 36.85
C ARG A 789 -32.88 -39.25 36.15
N TRP A 790 -31.99 -40.14 36.58
CA TRP A 790 -30.70 -40.37 35.92
C TRP A 790 -30.89 -40.90 34.49
N SER A 791 -31.84 -41.82 34.26
CA SER A 791 -32.14 -42.34 32.91
C SER A 791 -32.70 -41.29 31.94
N VAL A 792 -33.57 -40.38 32.42
CA VAL A 792 -34.10 -39.27 31.62
C VAL A 792 -32.99 -38.30 31.26
N ARG A 793 -32.13 -37.94 32.23
CA ARG A 793 -31.01 -37.02 32.00
C ARG A 793 -29.94 -37.63 31.09
N LEU A 794 -29.73 -38.94 31.15
CA LEU A 794 -28.86 -39.66 30.21
C LEU A 794 -29.41 -39.59 28.78
N ARG A 795 -30.71 -39.85 28.57
CA ARG A 795 -31.36 -39.71 27.25
C ARG A 795 -31.31 -38.28 26.72
N GLU A 796 -31.49 -37.27 27.57
CA GLU A 796 -31.36 -35.86 27.18
C GLU A 796 -29.93 -35.54 26.70
N LEU A 797 -28.90 -36.04 27.41
CA LEU A 797 -27.50 -35.88 27.00
C LEU A 797 -27.19 -36.64 25.71
N GLU A 798 -27.66 -37.88 25.56
CA GLU A 798 -27.53 -38.66 24.33
C GLU A 798 -28.19 -37.96 23.13
N GLN A 799 -29.37 -37.37 23.31
CA GLN A 799 -30.06 -36.61 22.27
C GLN A 799 -29.26 -35.36 21.89
N ARG A 800 -28.77 -34.59 22.87
CA ARG A 800 -27.96 -33.38 22.61
C ARG A 800 -26.62 -33.71 21.95
N VAL A 801 -26.03 -34.86 22.23
CA VAL A 801 -24.86 -35.38 21.49
C VAL A 801 -25.24 -35.74 20.05
N LYS A 802 -26.34 -36.47 19.82
CA LYS A 802 -26.84 -36.80 18.46
C LYS A 802 -27.14 -35.55 17.64
N GLU A 803 -27.75 -34.53 18.23
CA GLU A 803 -28.05 -33.24 17.59
C GLU A 803 -26.77 -32.46 17.23
N ALA A 804 -25.75 -32.48 18.10
CA ALA A 804 -24.44 -31.91 17.82
C ALA A 804 -23.71 -32.66 16.69
N ASP A 805 -23.74 -33.99 16.70
CA ASP A 805 -23.19 -34.83 15.62
C ASP A 805 -23.87 -34.54 14.28
N GLU A 806 -25.20 -34.42 14.24
CA GLU A 806 -25.93 -34.05 13.02
C GLU A 806 -25.61 -32.62 12.56
N ARG A 807 -25.34 -31.69 13.47
CA ARG A 807 -24.87 -30.33 13.12
C ARG A 807 -23.49 -30.38 12.46
N VAL A 808 -22.55 -31.10 13.06
CA VAL A 808 -21.20 -31.33 12.52
C VAL A 808 -21.23 -32.10 11.19
N LYS A 809 -22.17 -33.03 10.98
CA LYS A 809 -22.38 -33.72 9.69
C LYS A 809 -22.82 -32.74 8.60
N ARG A 810 -23.80 -31.87 8.86
CA ARG A 810 -24.27 -30.83 7.91
C ARG A 810 -23.15 -29.85 7.55
N GLU A 811 -22.42 -29.36 8.53
CA GLU A 811 -21.27 -28.45 8.31
C GLU A 811 -20.16 -29.14 7.49
N ARG A 812 -19.87 -30.42 7.77
CA ARG A 812 -18.90 -31.22 6.98
C ARG A 812 -19.39 -31.57 5.58
N LEU A 813 -20.70 -31.59 5.32
CA LEU A 813 -21.27 -31.75 3.98
C LEU A 813 -21.15 -30.45 3.19
N GLY A 814 -21.62 -29.31 3.74
CA GLY A 814 -21.47 -28.00 3.10
C GLY A 814 -20.01 -27.63 2.80
N ALA A 815 -19.08 -27.97 3.69
CA ALA A 815 -17.64 -27.79 3.46
C ALA A 815 -17.05 -28.69 2.37
N ARG A 816 -17.65 -29.86 2.09
CA ARG A 816 -17.26 -30.71 0.93
C ARG A 816 -17.86 -30.17 -0.36
N GLU A 817 -19.11 -29.74 -0.34
CA GLU A 817 -19.75 -29.13 -1.51
C GLU A 817 -19.04 -27.85 -1.94
N ALA A 818 -18.65 -26.98 -0.99
CA ALA A 818 -17.84 -25.80 -1.28
C ALA A 818 -16.54 -26.19 -2.00
N ARG A 819 -15.77 -27.14 -1.45
CA ARG A 819 -14.54 -27.66 -2.09
C ARG A 819 -14.79 -28.27 -3.46
N ALA A 820 -15.89 -29.01 -3.65
CA ALA A 820 -16.23 -29.60 -4.94
C ALA A 820 -16.58 -28.54 -6.00
N ARG A 821 -17.27 -27.46 -5.61
CA ARG A 821 -17.54 -26.30 -6.47
C ARG A 821 -16.24 -25.55 -6.80
N ASP A 822 -15.36 -25.37 -5.83
CA ASP A 822 -14.06 -24.73 -6.03
C ASP A 822 -13.13 -25.57 -6.94
N GLU A 823 -13.06 -26.89 -6.72
CA GLU A 823 -12.32 -27.81 -7.61
C GLU A 823 -12.88 -27.82 -9.03
N ALA A 824 -14.21 -27.84 -9.20
CA ALA A 824 -14.83 -27.75 -10.52
C ALA A 824 -14.51 -26.42 -11.22
N LYS A 825 -14.52 -25.31 -10.46
CA LYS A 825 -14.13 -23.98 -10.96
C LYS A 825 -12.65 -23.91 -11.33
N ILE A 826 -11.76 -24.50 -10.53
CA ILE A 826 -10.33 -24.61 -10.82
C ILE A 826 -10.11 -25.41 -12.11
N ARG A 827 -10.73 -26.59 -12.26
CA ARG A 827 -10.63 -27.41 -13.48
C ARG A 827 -11.18 -26.67 -14.70
N HIS A 828 -12.29 -25.94 -14.58
CA HIS A 828 -12.80 -25.13 -15.67
C HIS A 828 -11.81 -24.03 -16.09
N LEU A 829 -11.24 -23.31 -15.11
CA LEU A 829 -10.20 -22.30 -15.38
C LEU A 829 -8.94 -22.92 -16.01
N GLN A 830 -8.52 -24.10 -15.58
CA GLN A 830 -7.41 -24.85 -16.21
C GLN A 830 -7.73 -25.16 -17.69
N THR A 831 -8.92 -25.71 -17.99
CA THR A 831 -9.31 -25.98 -19.39
C THR A 831 -9.48 -24.72 -20.25
N LEU A 832 -9.68 -23.54 -19.64
CA LEU A 832 -9.68 -22.26 -20.35
C LEU A 832 -8.25 -21.76 -20.61
N VAL A 833 -7.32 -21.94 -19.66
CA VAL A 833 -5.89 -21.64 -19.85
C VAL A 833 -5.28 -22.55 -20.92
N GLU A 834 -5.50 -23.86 -20.86
CA GLU A 834 -5.03 -24.82 -21.86
C GLU A 834 -5.52 -24.47 -23.28
N ARG A 835 -6.77 -23.98 -23.41
CA ARG A 835 -7.36 -23.49 -24.68
C ARG A 835 -6.84 -22.14 -25.16
N LEU A 836 -6.16 -21.38 -24.31
CA LEU A 836 -5.48 -20.13 -24.67
C LEU A 836 -3.98 -20.34 -24.94
N GLU A 837 -3.39 -21.36 -24.33
CA GLU A 837 -1.99 -21.77 -24.52
C GLU A 837 -1.80 -22.68 -25.75
N THR A 838 -2.85 -23.36 -26.21
CA THR A 838 -2.84 -24.09 -27.50
C THR A 838 -3.14 -23.14 -28.67
N PRO A 839 -2.18 -22.84 -29.55
CA PRO A 839 -2.46 -22.06 -30.75
C PRO A 839 -3.34 -22.87 -31.73
N PRO A 840 -4.23 -22.22 -32.51
CA PRO A 840 -4.97 -22.90 -33.57
C PRO A 840 -4.02 -23.38 -34.68
N ALA A 841 -4.34 -24.54 -35.24
CA ALA A 841 -3.65 -25.17 -36.37
C ALA A 841 -4.26 -24.76 -37.73
#